data_AF-A0A395MNK7-F1
#
_entry.id   AF-A0A395MNK7-F1
#
_cell.length_a   1.000
_cell.length_b   1.000
_cell.length_c   1.000
_cell.angle_alpha   90.00
_cell.angle_beta   90.00
_cell.angle_gamma   90.00
#
_symmetry.space_group_name_H-M   'P 1'
#
loop_
_entity.id
_entity.type
_entity.pdbx_description
1 polymer ?
#
loop_
_entity_poly.entity_id
_entity_poly.type
_entity_poly.pdbx_seq_one_letter_code
_entity_poly.pdbx_strand_id
1 'polypeptide(L)'
;MELRDYPHRDSTSPPENWEPTSPSIARKPIGAIKQSPSPYTSPDYSATSFAQRATANAPFLHRQNTTDTAYYGASTPLGIWEPAIPHTPGSGRPQAYREDSQASLLIGGDGQRNIPQNMPPGAGPPPATPPHTPKFWHWWIHEWKPSWSMYILVLSGIAFAIGHHFYYQGLHGEVANDQQGKFRYGALLAFLSKACFLNAVVLAFRQRVLMMIRRKMLTLATLDSLFAASEDLTALLNWEAWVNAKFAMALTIFIWTSPLIVIFTSYTLTVKSQRKEEVTTCANIRTLNFTHEEYIYWRDPVRVAGYFETSASVWNSTAPGGANLTKDDPNEFDYFTANSQQFESIALKTAYAQQAIMRSKAPEEICGTGWNCSYTIKFTGPGYKCTTLASAVNEDVKKLGDATCPFNTTVLAPLGNLTYYAMLDRGDYENPQIIAEPGGRPKQKPPYPKNLGVFRTEPIMWFGYAEVDDRDKPQPPEPYVGDWFKAYTPTIIGCEHYQTNYTVRLNYTGGVQSHNVTERKFLKKVIDTTFLPGKKDPDKRLKDRTMAEPEENYVYPRDIEKYRLTAAYHAIGSQLRKILNGTTTMPHFNVNSKVLQTRLVDRLNYLPVKNFPLEVQKFYEEILISFLSDPQMSAVSWAAKPSDYSGTVKSRTVNNGKSLDYPCVRWQERNCFFYNYAQLWAVYALSMGITILAVASGVAAMEENAVMRSLSFSAILAASRASSLDKLRWEQEAELKSRKIGFGIVADPSGERTYSFGVEGDVSQEKTAMATGRSPGLSVRGWGDATARRMSYAMLNKKDRQENDP
;
A
#
# COMPACT_ATOMS: atom_id res chain seq x y z
N MET A 1 -17.74 -29.34 -51.87
CA MET A 1 -16.33 -29.45 -52.31
C MET A 1 -15.85 -30.81 -51.82
N GLU A 2 -15.39 -31.63 -52.75
CA GLU A 2 -15.13 -33.07 -52.58
C GLU A 2 -14.13 -33.38 -51.46
N LEU A 3 -14.42 -34.46 -50.72
CA LEU A 3 -13.51 -35.08 -49.75
C LEU A 3 -12.30 -35.68 -50.46
N ARG A 4 -11.10 -35.47 -49.90
CA ARG A 4 -9.91 -36.26 -50.20
C ARG A 4 -9.45 -36.97 -48.93
N ASP A 5 -9.41 -38.29 -49.04
CA ASP A 5 -8.92 -39.25 -48.06
C ASP A 5 -7.41 -39.08 -47.80
N TYR A 6 -7.00 -39.29 -46.55
CA TYR A 6 -5.63 -39.62 -46.17
C TYR A 6 -5.63 -41.03 -45.54
N PRO A 7 -4.65 -41.89 -45.89
CA PRO A 7 -4.67 -43.29 -45.48
C PRO A 7 -4.18 -43.48 -44.03
N HIS A 8 -4.80 -44.47 -43.40
CA HIS A 8 -4.45 -45.09 -42.11
C HIS A 8 -2.96 -45.39 -41.95
N ARG A 9 -2.45 -45.18 -40.74
CA ARG A 9 -1.26 -45.87 -40.22
C ARG A 9 -1.59 -46.42 -38.82
N ASP A 10 -1.36 -47.72 -38.68
CA ASP A 10 -1.77 -48.55 -37.54
C ASP A 10 -1.08 -48.26 -36.21
N SER A 11 -1.77 -48.74 -35.18
CA SER A 11 -1.55 -48.68 -33.74
C SER A 11 -0.26 -49.35 -33.24
N THR A 12 0.49 -48.65 -32.40
CA THR A 12 1.38 -49.26 -31.41
C THR A 12 0.93 -48.83 -30.01
N SER A 13 0.63 -49.83 -29.18
CA SER A 13 0.25 -49.72 -27.77
C SER A 13 1.32 -49.02 -26.91
N PRO A 14 0.93 -48.44 -25.76
CA PRO A 14 1.83 -47.63 -24.93
C PRO A 14 2.65 -48.51 -23.96
N PRO A 15 3.85 -48.09 -23.52
CA PRO A 15 4.45 -48.67 -22.32
C PRO A 15 3.83 -48.04 -21.07
N GLU A 16 3.44 -48.91 -20.14
CA GLU A 16 3.10 -48.64 -18.74
C GLU A 16 4.30 -48.02 -18.01
N ASN A 17 4.07 -46.89 -17.36
CA ASN A 17 4.62 -46.44 -16.06
C ASN A 17 4.56 -44.91 -16.00
N TRP A 18 3.56 -44.40 -15.28
CA TRP A 18 3.42 -42.99 -14.93
C TRP A 18 3.28 -42.85 -13.42
N GLU A 19 4.11 -42.01 -12.82
CA GLU A 19 3.75 -41.12 -11.71
C GLU A 19 4.60 -39.82 -11.76
N PRO A 20 4.11 -38.70 -11.18
CA PRO A 20 4.37 -37.35 -11.69
C PRO A 20 5.42 -36.57 -10.89
N THR A 21 6.26 -35.77 -11.57
CA THR A 21 6.87 -34.57 -10.96
C THR A 21 7.00 -33.43 -11.98
N SER A 22 6.48 -32.26 -11.61
CA SER A 22 6.55 -30.98 -12.35
C SER A 22 7.90 -30.26 -12.12
N PRO A 23 8.14 -29.04 -12.64
CA PRO A 23 8.43 -28.68 -14.02
C PRO A 23 9.79 -27.95 -14.14
N SER A 24 10.13 -27.51 -15.36
CA SER A 24 11.22 -26.58 -15.72
C SER A 24 12.59 -27.19 -16.03
N ILE A 25 12.86 -27.34 -17.34
CA ILE A 25 14.08 -26.97 -18.09
C ILE A 25 13.96 -27.62 -19.48
N ALA A 26 13.94 -26.82 -20.54
CA ALA A 26 14.02 -27.33 -21.90
C ALA A 26 15.46 -27.81 -22.17
N ARG A 27 15.64 -29.12 -22.42
CA ARG A 27 16.91 -29.70 -22.86
C ARG A 27 16.98 -29.68 -24.38
N LYS A 28 18.08 -29.17 -24.95
CA LYS A 28 18.34 -29.23 -26.41
C LYS A 28 18.58 -30.68 -26.85
N PRO A 29 18.06 -31.11 -28.01
CA PRO A 29 18.46 -32.38 -28.60
C PRO A 29 19.90 -32.30 -29.13
N ILE A 30 20.67 -33.35 -28.86
CA ILE A 30 22.02 -33.57 -29.40
C ILE A 30 21.86 -34.11 -30.83
N GLY A 31 22.47 -33.46 -31.83
CA GLY A 31 22.62 -34.04 -33.18
C GLY A 31 22.10 -33.25 -34.39
N ALA A 32 21.92 -31.93 -34.33
CA ALA A 32 21.58 -31.15 -35.54
C ALA A 32 22.83 -30.56 -36.23
N ILE A 33 23.09 -31.04 -37.44
CA ILE A 33 24.20 -30.66 -38.34
C ILE A 33 23.90 -29.32 -39.02
N LYS A 34 24.91 -28.45 -39.12
CA LYS A 34 24.85 -27.12 -39.79
C LYS A 34 24.80 -27.25 -41.32
N GLN A 35 23.85 -26.58 -41.96
CA GLN A 35 23.97 -26.11 -43.35
C GLN A 35 23.56 -24.63 -43.46
N SER A 36 24.28 -23.93 -44.35
CA SER A 36 24.40 -22.48 -44.56
C SER A 36 23.22 -21.83 -45.31
N PRO A 37 23.15 -20.49 -45.45
CA PRO A 37 21.90 -19.72 -45.43
C PRO A 37 21.26 -19.43 -46.80
N SER A 38 19.93 -19.22 -46.79
CA SER A 38 19.15 -18.61 -47.88
C SER A 38 18.84 -17.13 -47.57
N PRO A 39 18.85 -16.20 -48.55
CA PRO A 39 18.98 -14.78 -48.30
C PRO A 39 17.64 -14.02 -48.31
N TYR A 40 16.65 -14.39 -47.51
CA TYR A 40 15.46 -13.55 -47.32
C TYR A 40 14.84 -13.78 -45.94
N THR A 41 15.37 -13.11 -44.92
CA THR A 41 14.64 -12.85 -43.66
C THR A 41 15.28 -11.69 -42.89
N SER A 42 14.42 -10.80 -42.43
CA SER A 42 14.67 -9.66 -41.53
C SER A 42 15.38 -10.07 -40.23
N PRO A 43 16.14 -9.17 -39.58
CA PRO A 43 16.90 -9.51 -38.38
C PRO A 43 15.98 -9.78 -37.18
N ASP A 44 16.02 -11.02 -36.68
CA ASP A 44 15.47 -11.44 -35.39
C ASP A 44 16.18 -10.71 -34.24
N TYR A 45 15.51 -9.72 -33.66
CA TYR A 45 15.89 -9.10 -32.40
C TYR A 45 15.36 -9.92 -31.21
N SER A 46 15.98 -11.05 -30.92
CA SER A 46 15.71 -11.73 -29.63
C SER A 46 16.89 -12.59 -29.16
N ALA A 47 18.04 -11.95 -28.94
CA ALA A 47 19.08 -12.47 -28.06
C ALA A 47 20.04 -11.34 -27.66
N THR A 48 19.70 -10.56 -26.63
CA THR A 48 20.69 -9.78 -25.85
C THR A 48 20.04 -9.29 -24.56
N SER A 49 20.66 -9.60 -23.42
CA SER A 49 20.22 -9.12 -22.12
C SER A 49 20.49 -7.61 -21.98
N PHE A 50 19.62 -6.95 -21.23
CA PHE A 50 19.56 -5.49 -21.06
C PHE A 50 20.83 -4.88 -20.42
N ALA A 51 21.68 -5.71 -19.79
CA ALA A 51 22.91 -5.28 -19.13
C ALA A 51 24.11 -5.06 -20.08
N GLN A 52 24.08 -5.60 -21.31
CA GLN A 52 25.19 -5.46 -22.26
C GLN A 52 25.03 -4.31 -23.26
N ARG A 53 23.92 -3.57 -23.22
CA ARG A 53 23.63 -2.47 -24.17
C ARG A 53 23.97 -1.08 -23.63
N ALA A 54 24.49 -0.98 -22.40
CA ALA A 54 24.77 0.30 -21.74
C ALA A 54 26.25 0.71 -21.71
N THR A 55 27.16 0.01 -22.40
CA THR A 55 28.61 0.30 -22.36
C THR A 55 29.22 0.67 -23.71
N ALA A 56 28.43 0.84 -24.76
CA ALA A 56 28.92 1.28 -26.06
C ALA A 56 28.17 2.54 -26.50
N ASN A 57 28.89 3.68 -26.51
CA ASN A 57 28.51 5.00 -27.02
C ASN A 57 28.01 6.03 -25.99
N ALA A 58 28.94 6.74 -25.34
CA ALA A 58 28.87 8.20 -25.12
C ALA A 58 30.23 8.76 -24.63
N PRO A 59 30.59 10.01 -24.98
CA PRO A 59 31.96 10.53 -24.94
C PRO A 59 32.37 11.13 -23.57
N PHE A 60 33.68 11.24 -23.37
CA PHE A 60 34.36 11.93 -22.27
C PHE A 60 33.80 13.34 -22.01
N LEU A 61 33.54 13.69 -20.73
CA LEU A 61 33.87 15.00 -20.12
C LEU A 61 33.66 15.03 -18.58
N HIS A 62 34.62 15.71 -17.94
CA HIS A 62 34.85 16.22 -16.58
C HIS A 62 34.08 15.74 -15.32
N ARG A 63 34.88 15.38 -14.30
CA ARG A 63 34.53 15.03 -12.91
C ARG A 63 34.34 16.31 -12.08
N GLN A 64 33.12 16.55 -11.58
CA GLN A 64 32.86 17.44 -10.44
C GLN A 64 32.41 16.64 -9.22
N ASN A 65 33.01 16.95 -8.08
CA ASN A 65 32.71 16.40 -6.76
C ASN A 65 31.38 16.95 -6.26
N THR A 66 30.40 16.08 -6.02
CA THR A 66 29.34 16.31 -5.03
C THR A 66 28.95 14.98 -4.40
N THR A 67 29.18 14.90 -3.09
CA THR A 67 28.65 13.87 -2.20
C THR A 67 27.15 14.06 -2.06
N ASP A 68 26.36 13.05 -2.42
CA ASP A 68 25.16 12.63 -1.70
C ASP A 68 24.50 11.44 -2.42
N THR A 69 24.56 10.27 -1.80
CA THR A 69 23.74 9.12 -2.16
C THR A 69 23.01 8.60 -0.93
N ALA A 70 21.70 8.42 -1.14
CA ALA A 70 20.67 7.87 -0.28
C ALA A 70 21.02 6.53 0.40
N TYR A 71 20.24 6.11 1.41
CA TYR A 71 19.31 4.97 1.24
C TYR A 71 18.40 4.74 2.45
N TYR A 72 17.14 4.45 2.16
CA TYR A 72 16.10 3.94 3.05
C TYR A 72 16.38 2.49 3.45
N GLY A 73 16.19 2.17 4.73
CA GLY A 73 16.17 0.80 5.26
C GLY A 73 14.89 0.58 6.06
N ALA A 74 14.09 -0.40 5.63
CA ALA A 74 12.87 -0.84 6.28
C ALA A 74 13.16 -1.61 7.58
N SER A 75 12.23 -1.48 8.51
CA SER A 75 12.22 -2.01 9.87
C SER A 75 11.75 -3.47 9.97
N THR A 76 12.30 -4.24 10.92
CA THR A 76 11.62 -4.99 12.03
C THR A 76 12.63 -5.96 12.70
N PRO A 77 12.34 -6.58 13.87
CA PRO A 77 12.86 -6.11 15.15
C PRO A 77 13.67 -7.22 15.86
N LEU A 78 14.12 -6.97 17.10
CA LEU A 78 14.92 -7.85 17.97
C LEU A 78 16.44 -7.68 17.80
N GLY A 79 16.97 -6.71 18.54
CA GLY A 79 18.41 -6.58 18.76
C GLY A 79 18.81 -7.30 20.03
N ILE A 80 19.36 -8.51 19.92
CA ILE A 80 20.35 -9.07 20.84
C ILE A 80 21.45 -9.70 19.97
N TRP A 81 22.66 -9.15 20.17
CA TRP A 81 24.01 -9.53 19.77
C TRP A 81 24.27 -10.87 19.06
N GLU A 82 25.06 -10.83 17.97
CA GLU A 82 26.23 -11.72 17.73
C GLU A 82 27.08 -11.19 16.52
N PRO A 83 28.26 -11.74 16.17
CA PRO A 83 29.58 -11.16 16.46
C PRO A 83 30.40 -10.82 15.20
N ALA A 84 31.40 -9.94 15.32
CA ALA A 84 32.37 -9.69 14.26
C ALA A 84 33.65 -10.51 14.46
N ILE A 85 34.07 -11.26 13.44
CA ILE A 85 35.41 -11.85 13.26
C ILE A 85 35.85 -11.54 11.79
N PRO A 86 37.14 -11.67 11.41
CA PRO A 86 38.25 -10.74 11.64
C PRO A 86 38.94 -10.31 10.32
N HIS A 87 39.66 -9.17 10.30
CA HIS A 87 40.74 -8.98 9.31
C HIS A 87 41.99 -8.32 9.93
N THR A 88 43.01 -9.17 10.08
CA THR A 88 44.49 -9.08 9.96
C THR A 88 45.27 -7.74 9.91
N PRO A 89 46.59 -7.78 10.28
CA PRO A 89 47.29 -6.69 10.96
C PRO A 89 48.17 -5.81 10.06
N GLY A 90 48.25 -4.53 10.38
CA GLY A 90 49.18 -3.56 9.80
C GLY A 90 49.74 -2.65 10.89
N SER A 91 51.06 -2.52 10.90
CA SER A 91 51.91 -1.97 11.97
C SER A 91 51.63 -0.52 12.38
N GLY A 92 51.40 -0.31 13.67
CA GLY A 92 51.47 0.98 14.34
C GLY A 92 51.11 0.83 15.81
N ARG A 93 52.06 1.07 16.73
CA ARG A 93 51.83 1.04 18.19
C ARG A 93 50.64 1.95 18.55
N PRO A 94 49.59 1.46 19.24
CA PRO A 94 48.57 2.35 19.80
C PRO A 94 49.00 2.83 21.19
N GLN A 95 49.18 4.15 21.33
CA GLN A 95 48.99 4.82 22.61
C GLN A 95 47.51 4.73 22.99
N ALA A 96 47.24 4.37 24.25
CA ALA A 96 45.88 4.32 24.77
C ALA A 96 45.32 5.75 24.91
N TYR A 97 44.35 6.11 24.07
CA TYR A 97 43.46 7.24 24.34
C TYR A 97 42.09 6.69 24.73
N ARG A 98 41.73 6.97 25.98
CA ARG A 98 40.43 6.69 26.60
C ARG A 98 39.58 7.92 26.31
N GLU A 99 38.52 7.77 25.51
CA GLU A 99 37.53 8.83 25.34
C GLU A 99 36.67 8.93 26.61
N ASP A 100 37.02 9.88 27.46
CA ASP A 100 36.14 10.37 28.51
C ASP A 100 35.22 11.45 27.94
N SER A 101 33.96 11.33 28.36
CA SER A 101 32.82 12.15 28.02
C SER A 101 33.07 13.66 28.15
N GLN A 102 32.45 14.42 27.25
CA GLN A 102 32.46 15.88 27.21
C GLN A 102 32.09 16.52 28.57
N ALA A 103 33.11 17.01 29.27
CA ALA A 103 32.99 17.93 30.40
C ALA A 103 34.01 19.09 30.26
N SER A 104 34.26 19.55 29.03
CA SER A 104 35.25 20.60 28.73
C SER A 104 34.70 21.86 28.06
N LEU A 105 33.38 22.00 27.92
CA LEU A 105 32.76 23.22 27.34
C LEU A 105 32.44 24.34 28.35
N LEU A 106 32.99 24.29 29.56
CA LEU A 106 32.92 25.37 30.56
C LEU A 106 34.28 25.93 30.98
N ILE A 107 35.33 25.69 30.18
CA ILE A 107 36.59 26.43 30.32
C ILE A 107 36.61 27.45 29.18
N GLY A 108 36.25 28.69 29.51
CA GLY A 108 36.35 29.84 28.62
C GLY A 108 37.79 29.96 28.10
N GLY A 109 37.91 30.10 26.79
CA GLY A 109 39.20 30.12 26.09
C GLY A 109 40.07 31.30 26.51
N ASP A 110 41.31 30.98 26.88
CA ASP A 110 42.44 31.90 26.80
C ASP A 110 42.73 32.18 25.32
N GLY A 111 42.02 33.15 24.77
CA GLY A 111 42.43 33.81 23.54
C GLY A 111 43.70 34.61 23.81
N GLN A 112 44.73 34.37 22.99
CA GLN A 112 45.92 35.21 22.89
C GLN A 112 45.54 36.70 22.91
N ARG A 113 45.78 37.36 24.05
CA ARG A 113 45.81 38.81 24.11
C ARG A 113 47.19 39.27 23.67
N ASN A 114 47.22 39.95 22.53
CA ASN A 114 48.31 40.81 22.13
C ASN A 114 48.70 41.71 23.31
N ILE A 115 49.98 41.68 23.67
CA ILE A 115 50.61 42.50 24.71
C ILE A 115 50.92 43.87 24.09
N PRO A 116 50.42 45.00 24.61
CA PRO A 116 51.10 46.28 24.47
C PRO A 116 52.14 46.41 25.60
N GLN A 117 53.37 46.75 25.23
CA GLN A 117 54.46 47.04 26.16
C GLN A 117 54.21 48.34 26.94
N ASN A 118 54.73 48.37 28.17
CA ASN A 118 54.95 49.49 29.11
C ASN A 118 53.91 49.74 30.21
N MET A 119 54.18 49.21 31.41
CA MET A 119 53.89 49.91 32.68
C MET A 119 54.84 49.44 33.81
N PRO A 120 55.29 50.31 34.75
CA PRO A 120 56.32 50.00 35.75
C PRO A 120 55.78 49.19 36.95
N PRO A 121 56.67 48.51 37.72
CA PRO A 121 56.26 47.61 38.79
C PRO A 121 55.90 48.37 40.08
N GLY A 122 54.68 48.18 40.62
CA GLY A 122 54.35 48.72 41.95
C GLY A 122 52.88 48.93 42.34
N ALA A 123 51.91 48.17 41.83
CA ALA A 123 50.52 48.26 42.31
C ALA A 123 49.89 46.86 42.49
N GLY A 124 49.59 46.49 43.73
CA GLY A 124 48.79 45.30 44.03
C GLY A 124 47.32 45.51 43.63
N PRO A 125 46.57 44.43 43.29
CA PRO A 125 45.19 44.56 42.86
C PRO A 125 44.28 44.99 44.03
N PRO A 126 43.25 45.83 43.79
CA PRO A 126 42.27 46.18 44.82
C PRO A 126 41.41 44.96 45.20
N PRO A 127 40.81 44.94 46.41
CA PRO A 127 40.00 43.81 46.85
C PRO A 127 38.79 43.61 45.93
N ALA A 128 38.57 42.35 45.52
CA ALA A 128 37.45 41.98 44.68
C ALA A 128 36.11 42.25 45.39
N THR A 129 35.29 43.12 44.83
CA THR A 129 33.87 43.26 45.21
C THR A 129 33.13 41.97 44.84
N PRO A 130 32.32 41.38 45.74
CA PRO A 130 31.58 40.15 45.44
C PRO A 130 30.56 40.40 44.31
N PRO A 131 30.33 39.41 43.42
CA PRO A 131 29.41 39.57 42.30
C PRO A 131 27.98 39.77 42.80
N HIS A 132 27.28 40.76 42.23
CA HIS A 132 25.85 40.98 42.44
C HIS A 132 25.07 39.75 41.97
N THR A 133 24.61 38.92 42.90
CA THR A 133 23.62 37.88 42.62
C THR A 133 22.27 38.54 42.33
N PRO A 134 21.54 38.14 41.27
CA PRO A 134 20.23 38.71 40.96
C PRO A 134 19.29 38.51 42.15
N LYS A 135 18.47 39.52 42.49
CA LYS A 135 17.53 39.47 43.64
C LYS A 135 16.65 38.22 43.67
N PHE A 136 16.28 37.70 42.49
CA PHE A 136 15.54 36.44 42.35
C PHE A 136 16.34 35.23 42.88
N TRP A 137 17.62 35.12 42.52
CA TRP A 137 18.49 34.04 42.98
C TRP A 137 18.78 34.14 44.48
N HIS A 138 18.95 35.36 45.01
CA HIS A 138 19.11 35.56 46.44
C HIS A 138 17.83 35.19 47.22
N TRP A 139 16.64 35.55 46.72
CA TRP A 139 15.36 35.15 47.32
C TRP A 139 15.13 33.62 47.22
N TRP A 140 15.41 33.02 46.06
CA TRP A 140 15.28 31.58 45.84
C TRP A 140 16.21 30.74 46.72
N ILE A 141 17.38 31.25 47.08
CA ILE A 141 18.32 30.52 47.93
C ILE A 141 18.02 30.73 49.42
N HIS A 142 17.56 31.92 49.84
CA HIS A 142 17.38 32.26 51.26
C HIS A 142 15.95 32.13 51.81
N GLU A 143 14.93 32.39 51.00
CA GLU A 143 13.51 32.47 51.45
C GLU A 143 12.65 31.29 50.95
N TRP A 144 13.26 30.35 50.23
CA TRP A 144 12.56 29.21 49.65
C TRP A 144 12.13 28.22 50.72
N LYS A 145 10.82 28.13 50.96
CA LYS A 145 10.25 27.08 51.79
C LYS A 145 10.34 25.74 51.05
N PRO A 146 11.01 24.72 51.61
CA PRO A 146 11.21 23.42 50.95
C PRO A 146 9.91 22.70 50.50
N SER A 147 8.76 23.05 51.08
CA SER A 147 7.42 22.58 50.65
C SER A 147 7.04 23.01 49.23
N TRP A 148 7.48 24.17 48.76
CA TRP A 148 7.15 24.69 47.42
C TRP A 148 7.70 23.81 46.31
N SER A 149 8.83 23.14 46.55
CA SER A 149 9.43 22.20 45.60
C SER A 149 8.47 21.07 45.23
N MET A 150 7.66 20.57 46.17
CA MET A 150 6.71 19.48 45.92
C MET A 150 5.57 19.94 45.00
N TYR A 151 5.00 21.12 45.27
CA TYR A 151 3.93 21.69 44.45
C TYR A 151 4.41 22.04 43.04
N ILE A 152 5.59 22.63 42.92
CA ILE A 152 6.14 23.03 41.62
C ILE A 152 6.45 21.81 40.76
N LEU A 153 6.98 20.74 41.35
CA LEU A 153 7.21 19.49 40.62
C LEU A 153 5.89 18.89 40.12
N VAL A 154 4.82 18.87 40.92
CA VAL A 154 3.52 18.39 40.47
C VAL A 154 2.96 19.25 39.33
N LEU A 155 2.95 20.58 39.51
CA LEU A 155 2.43 21.50 38.50
C LEU A 155 3.24 21.42 37.19
N SER A 156 4.56 21.31 37.28
CA SER A 156 5.44 21.13 36.11
C SER A 156 5.16 19.79 35.42
N GLY A 157 4.97 18.71 36.19
CA GLY A 157 4.63 17.39 35.64
C GLY A 157 3.29 17.38 34.89
N ILE A 158 2.29 18.09 35.42
CA ILE A 158 0.99 18.30 34.78
C ILE A 158 1.14 19.13 33.49
N ALA A 159 1.92 20.22 33.54
CA ALA A 159 2.17 21.06 32.37
C ALA A 159 2.83 20.26 31.23
N PHE A 160 3.82 19.42 31.52
CA PHE A 160 4.43 18.54 30.52
C PHE A 160 3.45 17.48 29.98
N ALA A 161 2.59 16.91 30.82
CA ALA A 161 1.56 15.96 30.38
C ALA A 161 0.53 16.62 29.44
N ILE A 162 0.09 17.84 29.76
CA ILE A 162 -0.80 18.64 28.90
C ILE A 162 -0.08 19.00 27.58
N GLY A 163 1.18 19.42 27.65
CA GLY A 163 2.00 19.68 26.47
C GLY A 163 2.14 18.45 25.58
N HIS A 164 2.32 17.26 26.17
CA HIS A 164 2.36 15.99 25.46
C HIS A 164 1.03 15.70 24.74
N HIS A 165 -0.10 15.92 25.43
CA HIS A 165 -1.43 15.74 24.83
C HIS A 165 -1.63 16.64 23.60
N PHE A 166 -1.39 17.94 23.73
CA PHE A 166 -1.58 18.87 22.62
C PHE A 166 -0.60 18.63 21.47
N TYR A 167 0.63 18.23 21.78
CA TYR A 167 1.60 17.85 20.76
C TYR A 167 1.12 16.65 19.93
N TYR A 168 0.65 15.58 20.58
CA TYR A 168 0.11 14.41 19.89
C TYR A 168 -1.23 14.68 19.19
N GLN A 169 -2.06 15.56 19.74
CA GLN A 169 -3.27 16.02 19.08
C GLN A 169 -2.96 16.77 17.78
N GLY A 170 -1.94 17.63 17.78
CA GLY A 170 -1.49 18.34 16.57
C GLY A 170 -0.87 17.42 15.52
N LEU A 171 -0.37 16.24 15.91
CA LEU A 171 0.11 15.23 14.97
C LEU A 171 -1.02 14.33 14.43
N HIS A 172 -2.17 14.28 15.08
CA HIS A 172 -3.22 13.36 14.71
C HIS A 172 -3.76 13.61 13.29
N GLY A 173 -3.71 12.59 12.42
CA GLY A 173 -4.17 12.68 11.03
C GLY A 173 -3.19 13.39 10.08
N GLU A 174 -2.05 13.88 10.59
CA GLU A 174 -0.96 14.39 9.78
C GLU A 174 -0.15 13.26 9.14
N VAL A 175 0.50 13.57 8.00
CA VAL A 175 1.36 12.59 7.32
C VAL A 175 2.59 12.31 8.19
N ALA A 176 2.96 11.04 8.28
CA ALA A 176 4.02 10.51 9.14
C ALA A 176 5.41 10.85 8.60
N ASN A 177 5.74 12.13 8.64
CA ASN A 177 7.02 12.72 8.24
C ASN A 177 7.94 12.76 9.47
N ASP A 178 9.23 12.47 9.30
CA ASP A 178 10.22 12.50 10.39
C ASP A 178 9.74 11.74 11.65
N GLN A 179 9.34 10.48 11.44
CA GLN A 179 8.72 9.65 12.49
C GLN A 179 9.61 9.57 13.74
N GLN A 180 10.92 9.42 13.56
CA GLN A 180 11.87 9.32 14.66
C GLN A 180 11.93 10.61 15.49
N GLY A 181 11.97 11.78 14.84
CA GLY A 181 11.99 13.07 15.54
C GLY A 181 10.71 13.28 16.35
N LYS A 182 9.54 12.98 15.76
CA LYS A 182 8.25 13.13 16.44
C LYS A 182 8.09 12.20 17.64
N PHE A 183 8.51 10.93 17.52
CA PHE A 183 8.50 9.99 18.64
C PHE A 183 9.46 10.40 19.76
N ARG A 184 10.67 10.88 19.41
CA ARG A 184 11.66 11.35 20.40
C ARG A 184 11.15 12.54 21.21
N TYR A 185 10.46 13.48 20.57
CA TYR A 185 9.90 14.63 21.26
C TYR A 185 8.77 14.25 22.23
N GLY A 186 7.89 13.33 21.82
CA GLY A 186 6.87 12.76 22.71
C GLY A 186 7.48 12.02 23.91
N ALA A 187 8.51 11.20 23.66
CA ALA A 187 9.25 10.50 24.72
C ALA A 187 9.95 11.47 25.69
N LEU A 188 10.47 12.60 25.20
CA LEU A 188 11.06 13.65 26.02
C LEU A 188 10.01 14.27 26.97
N LEU A 189 8.84 14.65 26.45
CA LEU A 189 7.75 15.19 27.26
C LEU A 189 7.24 14.18 28.30
N ALA A 190 7.13 12.91 27.90
CA ALA A 190 6.80 11.81 28.81
C ALA A 190 7.83 11.64 29.93
N PHE A 191 9.12 11.67 29.58
CA PHE A 191 10.21 11.57 30.54
C PHE A 191 10.22 12.73 31.53
N LEU A 192 10.07 13.98 31.05
CA LEU A 192 10.02 15.17 31.91
C LEU A 192 8.84 15.11 32.88
N SER A 193 7.64 14.77 32.39
CA SER A 193 6.46 14.59 33.25
C SER A 193 6.69 13.51 34.32
N LYS A 194 7.22 12.34 33.92
CA LYS A 194 7.58 11.25 34.84
C LYS A 194 8.62 11.68 35.86
N ALA A 195 9.67 12.39 35.46
CA ALA A 195 10.72 12.86 36.35
C ALA A 195 10.17 13.82 37.41
N CYS A 196 9.29 14.73 37.00
CA CYS A 196 8.60 15.65 37.90
C CYS A 196 7.71 14.92 38.92
N PHE A 197 6.85 14.00 38.47
CA PHE A 197 5.98 13.22 39.37
C PHE A 197 6.78 12.32 40.32
N LEU A 198 7.79 11.62 39.82
CA LEU A 198 8.62 10.74 40.64
C LEU A 198 9.35 11.52 41.73
N ASN A 199 9.99 12.64 41.38
CA ASN A 199 10.69 13.47 42.37
C ASN A 199 9.74 14.04 43.42
N ALA A 200 8.52 14.45 43.03
CA ALA A 200 7.49 14.89 43.98
C ALA A 200 7.11 13.77 44.96
N VAL A 201 6.91 12.54 44.47
CA VAL A 201 6.60 11.37 45.31
C VAL A 201 7.76 11.02 46.23
N VAL A 202 9.01 11.04 45.76
CA VAL A 202 10.19 10.73 46.60
C VAL A 202 10.34 11.75 47.73
N LEU A 203 10.13 13.04 47.45
CA LEU A 203 10.13 14.07 48.50
C LEU A 203 9.02 13.82 49.54
N ALA A 204 7.82 13.45 49.08
CA ALA A 204 6.69 13.17 49.96
C ALA A 204 6.91 11.92 50.82
N PHE A 205 7.46 10.88 50.20
CA PHE A 205 7.84 9.63 50.85
C PHE A 205 8.81 9.91 52.01
N ARG A 206 9.87 10.69 51.77
CA ARG A 206 10.85 11.04 52.81
C ARG A 206 10.21 11.76 54.01
N GLN A 207 9.32 12.72 53.76
CA GLN A 207 8.61 13.42 54.83
C GLN A 207 7.69 12.47 55.61
N ARG A 208 7.02 11.55 54.91
CA ARG A 208 6.11 10.58 55.53
C ARG A 208 6.85 9.54 56.37
N VAL A 209 8.00 9.07 55.91
CA VAL A 209 8.89 8.18 56.67
C VAL A 209 9.35 8.85 57.96
N LEU A 210 9.85 10.08 57.88
CA LEU A 210 10.30 10.85 59.05
C LEU A 210 9.20 11.07 60.09
N MET A 211 7.99 11.36 59.65
CA MET A 211 6.83 11.49 60.53
C MET A 211 6.51 10.16 61.23
N MET A 212 6.62 9.03 60.54
CA MET A 212 6.32 7.70 61.10
C MET A 212 7.29 7.32 62.21
N ILE A 213 8.59 7.58 62.01
CA ILE A 213 9.67 7.30 62.99
C ILE A 213 9.39 7.99 64.33
N ARG A 214 8.76 9.16 64.30
CA ARG A 214 8.41 9.89 65.54
C ARG A 214 7.17 9.33 66.24
N ARG A 215 6.26 8.69 65.51
CA ARG A 215 4.97 8.23 66.04
C ARG A 215 4.99 6.76 66.46
N LYS A 216 5.89 5.95 65.90
CA LYS A 216 5.94 4.51 66.12
C LYS A 216 7.38 4.05 66.33
N MET A 217 7.58 3.21 67.34
CA MET A 217 8.82 2.45 67.51
C MET A 217 8.81 1.31 66.50
N LEU A 218 9.87 1.20 65.70
CA LEU A 218 10.05 0.19 64.66
C LEU A 218 11.36 -0.56 64.93
N THR A 219 11.45 -1.80 64.45
CA THR A 219 12.73 -2.52 64.45
C THR A 219 13.76 -1.81 63.58
N LEU A 220 15.04 -1.92 63.95
CA LEU A 220 16.14 -1.28 63.19
C LEU A 220 16.19 -1.77 61.74
N ALA A 221 15.91 -3.05 61.49
CA ALA A 221 15.80 -3.62 60.15
C ALA A 221 14.64 -3.02 59.32
N THR A 222 13.52 -2.70 59.97
CA THR A 222 12.38 -2.04 59.31
C THR A 222 12.71 -0.57 59.00
N LEU A 223 13.46 0.11 59.87
CA LEU A 223 13.92 1.49 59.61
C LEU A 223 14.90 1.55 58.43
N ASP A 224 15.88 0.65 58.42
CA ASP A 224 16.89 0.57 57.36
C ASP A 224 16.24 0.28 56.01
N SER A 225 15.33 -0.71 55.96
CA SER A 225 14.57 -0.99 54.74
C SER A 225 13.67 0.17 54.30
N LEU A 226 13.03 0.90 55.22
CA LEU A 226 12.18 2.05 54.88
C LEU A 226 12.98 3.22 54.29
N PHE A 227 14.23 3.43 54.73
CA PHE A 227 15.13 4.42 54.13
C PHE A 227 15.73 3.95 52.81
N ALA A 228 16.06 2.66 52.71
CA ALA A 228 16.53 2.06 51.48
C ALA A 228 15.42 1.92 50.43
N ALA A 229 14.13 1.96 50.80
CA ALA A 229 13.01 1.57 49.93
C ALA A 229 12.91 2.32 48.59
N SER A 230 13.36 3.58 48.51
CA SER A 230 13.38 4.32 47.24
C SER A 230 14.53 3.93 46.29
N GLU A 231 15.53 3.23 46.80
CA GLU A 231 16.79 2.91 46.11
C GLU A 231 17.03 1.39 46.02
N ASP A 232 16.47 0.61 46.94
CA ASP A 232 16.53 -0.84 47.02
C ASP A 232 15.11 -1.48 47.01
N LEU A 233 14.90 -2.38 46.06
CA LEU A 233 13.66 -3.11 45.89
C LEU A 233 13.45 -4.17 46.99
N THR A 234 14.53 -4.68 47.59
CA THR A 234 14.43 -5.72 48.64
C THR A 234 13.70 -5.23 49.88
N ALA A 235 13.65 -3.92 50.10
CA ALA A 235 12.84 -3.29 51.14
C ALA A 235 11.34 -3.65 51.05
N LEU A 236 10.82 -3.96 49.85
CA LEU A 236 9.43 -4.40 49.67
C LEU A 236 9.14 -5.77 50.29
N LEU A 237 10.17 -6.58 50.59
CA LEU A 237 10.03 -7.92 51.18
C LEU A 237 9.86 -7.87 52.71
N ASN A 238 10.07 -6.72 53.36
CA ASN A 238 9.89 -6.59 54.80
C ASN A 238 8.40 -6.55 55.17
N TRP A 239 7.91 -7.66 55.73
CA TRP A 239 6.51 -7.80 56.14
C TRP A 239 6.10 -6.81 57.24
N GLU A 240 7.00 -6.52 58.18
CA GLU A 240 6.76 -5.55 59.25
C GLU A 240 6.52 -4.13 58.70
N ALA A 241 7.20 -3.76 57.61
CA ALA A 241 6.97 -2.50 56.90
C ALA A 241 5.58 -2.43 56.27
N TRP A 242 5.06 -3.54 55.73
CA TRP A 242 3.71 -3.60 55.17
C TRP A 242 2.61 -3.43 56.22
N VAL A 243 2.79 -3.99 57.42
CA VAL A 243 1.80 -3.87 58.50
C VAL A 243 1.80 -2.44 59.06
N ASN A 244 2.98 -1.87 59.27
CA ASN A 244 3.14 -0.62 60.01
C ASN A 244 3.16 0.64 59.12
N ALA A 245 3.56 0.50 57.86
CA ALA A 245 3.85 1.58 56.91
C ALA A 245 3.13 1.44 55.55
N LYS A 246 1.90 0.90 55.53
CA LYS A 246 1.08 0.64 54.33
C LYS A 246 1.15 1.72 53.24
N PHE A 247 1.01 2.99 53.61
CA PHE A 247 1.05 4.10 52.67
C PHE A 247 2.44 4.36 52.09
N ALA A 248 3.49 4.24 52.89
CA ALA A 248 4.87 4.41 52.43
C ALA A 248 5.24 3.29 51.44
N MET A 249 4.84 2.05 51.74
CA MET A 249 5.05 0.89 50.84
C MET A 249 4.31 1.05 49.50
N ALA A 250 3.08 1.60 49.51
CA ALA A 250 2.36 1.90 48.28
C ALA A 250 3.07 2.96 47.41
N LEU A 251 3.67 3.99 48.03
CA LEU A 251 4.49 4.97 47.31
C LEU A 251 5.79 4.35 46.77
N THR A 252 6.41 3.43 47.51
CA THR A 252 7.57 2.65 47.04
C THR A 252 7.22 1.87 45.78
N ILE A 253 6.08 1.17 45.73
CA ILE A 253 5.62 0.49 44.52
C ILE A 253 5.47 1.47 43.35
N PHE A 254 4.92 2.66 43.58
CA PHE A 254 4.82 3.67 42.53
C PHE A 254 6.19 4.16 42.03
N ILE A 255 7.17 4.35 42.93
CA ILE A 255 8.55 4.73 42.56
C ILE A 255 9.13 3.70 41.58
N TRP A 256 9.01 2.41 41.91
CA TRP A 256 9.53 1.31 41.09
C TRP A 256 8.72 1.07 39.80
N THR A 257 7.42 1.35 39.80
CA THR A 257 6.56 1.25 38.60
C THR A 257 6.54 2.51 37.74
N SER A 258 7.18 3.60 38.18
CA SER A 258 7.23 4.87 37.44
C SER A 258 7.77 4.77 36.00
N PRO A 259 8.68 3.84 35.61
CA PRO A 259 9.07 3.68 34.20
C PRO A 259 7.90 3.30 33.27
N LEU A 260 6.86 2.65 33.80
CA LEU A 260 5.67 2.28 33.02
C LEU A 260 4.94 3.49 32.46
N ILE A 261 5.04 4.66 33.12
CA ILE A 261 4.45 5.92 32.63
C ILE A 261 5.03 6.25 31.26
N VAL A 262 6.35 6.21 31.11
CA VAL A 262 7.03 6.53 29.83
C VAL A 262 6.73 5.46 28.79
N ILE A 263 6.74 4.18 29.17
CA ILE A 263 6.49 3.06 28.25
C ILE A 263 5.08 3.16 27.65
N PHE A 264 4.04 3.28 28.50
CA PHE A 264 2.66 3.30 28.00
C PHE A 264 2.32 4.60 27.28
N THR A 265 2.84 5.75 27.72
CA THR A 265 2.61 7.02 27.02
C THR A 265 3.28 7.05 25.65
N SER A 266 4.44 6.42 25.49
CA SER A 266 5.14 6.30 24.19
C SER A 266 4.35 5.47 23.18
N TYR A 267 3.53 4.51 23.62
CA TYR A 267 2.70 3.67 22.74
C TYR A 267 1.43 4.38 22.23
N THR A 268 1.09 5.55 22.75
CA THR A 268 -0.18 6.22 22.42
C THR A 268 -0.19 6.89 21.04
N LEU A 269 0.98 7.09 20.43
CA LEU A 269 1.13 7.55 19.05
C LEU A 269 1.59 6.39 18.19
N THR A 270 0.82 6.05 17.18
CA THR A 270 1.11 4.97 16.23
C THR A 270 1.05 5.49 14.80
N VAL A 271 1.65 4.79 13.86
CA VAL A 271 1.52 5.10 12.44
C VAL A 271 0.56 4.10 11.81
N LYS A 272 -0.47 4.59 11.12
CA LYS A 272 -1.44 3.77 10.39
C LYS A 272 -1.52 4.24 8.95
N SER A 273 -1.64 3.31 8.00
CA SER A 273 -1.97 3.68 6.61
C SER A 273 -3.39 4.23 6.58
N GLN A 274 -3.55 5.45 6.08
CA GLN A 274 -4.83 6.10 5.93
C GLN A 274 -5.00 6.57 4.48
N ARG A 275 -6.20 6.34 3.94
CA ARG A 275 -6.61 6.85 2.63
C ARG A 275 -6.95 8.33 2.76
N LYS A 276 -6.13 9.20 2.17
CA LYS A 276 -6.43 10.63 1.99
C LYS A 276 -7.10 10.80 0.63
N GLU A 277 -8.33 11.30 0.65
CA GLU A 277 -9.15 11.50 -0.55
C GLU A 277 -9.33 13.00 -0.82
N GLU A 278 -9.23 13.38 -2.09
CA GLU A 278 -9.38 14.74 -2.58
C GLU A 278 -10.34 14.75 -3.77
N VAL A 279 -11.45 15.47 -3.62
CA VAL A 279 -12.36 15.77 -4.74
C VAL A 279 -11.74 16.93 -5.51
N THR A 280 -11.31 16.67 -6.74
CA THR A 280 -10.57 17.63 -7.55
C THR A 280 -10.93 17.46 -9.04
N THR A 281 -10.19 18.12 -9.92
CA THR A 281 -10.32 17.96 -11.37
C THR A 281 -9.04 17.34 -11.93
N CYS A 282 -9.18 16.31 -12.76
CA CYS A 282 -8.08 15.58 -13.37
C CYS A 282 -7.97 15.94 -14.85
N ALA A 283 -6.73 16.05 -15.34
CA ALA A 283 -6.46 16.31 -16.74
C ALA A 283 -6.56 15.03 -17.60
N ASN A 284 -6.60 15.22 -18.91
CA ASN A 284 -6.50 14.15 -19.91
C ASN A 284 -7.55 13.03 -19.85
N ILE A 285 -8.69 13.26 -19.17
CA ILE A 285 -9.78 12.29 -19.13
C ILE A 285 -10.48 12.25 -20.49
N ARG A 286 -10.59 11.04 -21.04
CA ARG A 286 -11.26 10.76 -22.32
C ARG A 286 -12.58 10.02 -22.07
N THR A 287 -13.51 10.20 -22.99
CA THR A 287 -14.81 9.52 -23.04
C THR A 287 -15.03 8.99 -24.46
N LEU A 288 -16.13 8.27 -24.65
CA LEU A 288 -16.52 7.79 -25.97
C LEU A 288 -17.62 8.69 -26.54
N ASN A 289 -17.57 8.95 -27.84
CA ASN A 289 -18.61 9.61 -28.59
C ASN A 289 -18.66 9.05 -30.01
N PHE A 290 -19.60 8.15 -30.27
CA PHE A 290 -19.74 7.53 -31.58
C PHE A 290 -20.42 8.43 -32.63
N THR A 291 -20.95 9.62 -32.27
CA THR A 291 -21.51 10.55 -33.26
C THR A 291 -20.45 11.02 -34.26
N HIS A 292 -19.17 10.95 -33.90
CA HIS A 292 -18.06 11.24 -34.81
C HIS A 292 -17.99 10.32 -36.03
N GLU A 293 -18.55 9.11 -35.91
CA GLU A 293 -18.62 8.15 -37.02
C GLU A 293 -19.56 8.65 -38.13
N GLU A 294 -20.50 9.56 -37.84
CA GLU A 294 -21.40 10.16 -38.83
C GLU A 294 -20.62 11.01 -39.86
N TYR A 295 -19.60 11.75 -39.39
CA TYR A 295 -18.91 12.76 -40.19
C TYR A 295 -17.54 12.31 -40.68
N ILE A 296 -16.87 11.40 -39.96
CA ILE A 296 -15.53 10.94 -40.35
C ILE A 296 -15.54 10.37 -41.77
N TYR A 297 -14.61 10.84 -42.60
CA TYR A 297 -14.51 10.41 -43.99
C TYR A 297 -13.07 10.10 -44.37
N TRP A 298 -12.80 8.95 -44.98
CA TRP A 298 -11.41 8.58 -45.31
C TRP A 298 -10.85 9.38 -46.49
N ARG A 299 -11.70 9.97 -47.35
CA ARG A 299 -11.25 10.84 -48.45
C ARG A 299 -10.91 12.25 -47.97
N ASP A 300 -11.56 12.70 -46.89
CA ASP A 300 -11.22 13.93 -46.17
C ASP A 300 -10.94 13.61 -44.70
N PRO A 301 -9.77 13.01 -44.43
CA PRO A 301 -9.51 12.41 -43.14
C PRO A 301 -9.28 13.48 -42.07
N VAL A 302 -10.01 13.36 -40.97
CA VAL A 302 -9.84 14.21 -39.80
C VAL A 302 -8.46 13.98 -39.20
N ARG A 303 -7.77 15.09 -38.87
CA ARG A 303 -6.45 15.05 -38.24
C ARG A 303 -6.42 15.83 -36.94
N VAL A 304 -5.86 15.22 -35.91
CA VAL A 304 -5.56 15.87 -34.63
C VAL A 304 -4.05 15.85 -34.42
N ALA A 305 -3.45 17.03 -34.26
CA ALA A 305 -1.99 17.20 -34.16
C ALA A 305 -1.20 16.51 -35.30
N GLY A 306 -1.75 16.51 -36.52
CA GLY A 306 -1.13 15.92 -37.71
C GLY A 306 -1.37 14.42 -37.90
N TYR A 307 -1.90 13.73 -36.90
CA TYR A 307 -2.22 12.29 -36.95
C TYR A 307 -3.65 12.05 -37.43
N PHE A 308 -3.86 10.98 -38.17
CA PHE A 308 -5.17 10.58 -38.67
C PHE A 308 -6.02 9.94 -37.57
N GLU A 309 -7.29 10.32 -37.55
CA GLU A 309 -8.32 9.62 -36.79
C GLU A 309 -8.84 8.41 -37.60
N THR A 310 -9.19 7.32 -36.93
CA THR A 310 -9.58 6.06 -37.54
C THR A 310 -10.99 5.66 -37.15
N SER A 311 -11.82 5.29 -38.13
CA SER A 311 -13.19 4.77 -37.92
C SER A 311 -13.15 3.30 -37.46
N ALA A 312 -14.22 2.84 -36.81
CA ALA A 312 -14.43 1.41 -36.56
C ALA A 312 -14.68 0.60 -37.86
N SER A 313 -15.06 1.27 -38.96
CA SER A 313 -15.53 0.65 -40.20
C SER A 313 -14.59 0.89 -41.39
N VAL A 314 -14.59 -0.06 -42.33
CA VAL A 314 -13.92 0.02 -43.64
C VAL A 314 -14.97 0.00 -44.74
N TRP A 315 -14.68 0.72 -45.82
CA TRP A 315 -15.64 1.09 -46.85
C TRP A 315 -15.19 0.64 -48.24
N ASN A 316 -16.15 0.16 -49.03
CA ASN A 316 -16.05 0.00 -50.47
C ASN A 316 -16.76 1.15 -51.18
N SER A 317 -16.43 1.40 -52.44
CA SER A 317 -16.95 2.55 -53.21
C SER A 317 -17.42 2.11 -54.59
N THR A 318 -18.58 2.58 -55.03
CA THR A 318 -19.03 2.43 -56.43
C THR A 318 -18.40 3.47 -57.36
N ALA A 319 -17.96 4.61 -56.82
CA ALA A 319 -17.32 5.68 -57.57
C ALA A 319 -15.94 5.27 -58.14
N PRO A 320 -15.53 5.82 -59.29
CA PRO A 320 -14.20 5.58 -59.86
C PRO A 320 -13.07 5.99 -58.91
N GLY A 321 -11.96 5.25 -58.94
CA GLY A 321 -10.88 5.34 -57.96
C GLY A 321 -10.38 6.77 -57.71
N GLY A 322 -10.46 7.22 -56.46
CA GLY A 322 -9.96 8.53 -56.01
C GLY A 322 -10.91 9.72 -56.23
N ALA A 323 -12.04 9.55 -56.94
CA ALA A 323 -13.02 10.62 -57.09
C ALA A 323 -13.81 10.84 -55.78
N ASN A 324 -14.14 12.10 -55.50
CA ASN A 324 -15.13 12.43 -54.47
C ASN A 324 -16.52 12.06 -54.98
N LEU A 325 -17.39 11.60 -54.08
CA LEU A 325 -18.76 11.27 -54.43
C LEU A 325 -19.51 12.52 -54.93
N THR A 326 -20.13 12.41 -56.09
CA THR A 326 -21.05 13.42 -56.60
C THR A 326 -22.41 13.19 -55.97
N LYS A 327 -22.90 14.14 -55.16
CA LYS A 327 -24.21 14.01 -54.47
C LYS A 327 -25.39 13.84 -55.43
N ASP A 328 -25.23 14.26 -56.68
CA ASP A 328 -26.28 14.22 -57.71
C ASP A 328 -26.33 12.89 -58.48
N ASP A 329 -25.28 12.06 -58.43
CA ASP A 329 -25.28 10.77 -59.14
C ASP A 329 -25.84 9.65 -58.22
N PRO A 330 -27.01 9.06 -58.55
CA PRO A 330 -27.56 7.95 -57.77
C PRO A 330 -26.67 6.71 -57.73
N ASN A 331 -25.69 6.58 -58.62
CA ASN A 331 -24.83 5.41 -58.73
C ASN A 331 -23.51 5.55 -57.98
N GLU A 332 -23.21 6.72 -57.42
CA GLU A 332 -21.99 6.99 -56.64
C GLU A 332 -22.31 6.99 -55.14
N PHE A 333 -21.93 5.93 -54.44
CA PHE A 333 -22.05 5.83 -52.99
C PHE A 333 -20.99 4.89 -52.41
N ASP A 334 -20.70 5.10 -51.13
CA ASP A 334 -19.80 4.24 -50.37
C ASP A 334 -20.62 3.30 -49.48
N TYR A 335 -20.19 2.05 -49.33
CA TYR A 335 -20.90 1.04 -48.57
C TYR A 335 -19.98 0.20 -47.69
N PHE A 336 -20.52 -0.29 -46.58
CA PHE A 336 -19.77 -1.04 -45.56
C PHE A 336 -19.19 -2.34 -46.14
N THR A 337 -17.95 -2.67 -45.77
CA THR A 337 -17.33 -3.94 -46.17
C THR A 337 -16.77 -4.75 -45.01
N ALA A 338 -16.15 -4.12 -44.02
CA ALA A 338 -15.41 -4.82 -42.97
C ALA A 338 -15.11 -3.90 -41.78
N ASN A 339 -14.56 -4.50 -40.73
CA ASN A 339 -14.07 -3.80 -39.55
C ASN A 339 -12.69 -3.19 -39.83
N SER A 340 -12.36 -2.06 -39.21
CA SER A 340 -11.00 -1.51 -39.31
C SER A 340 -10.00 -2.40 -38.58
N GLN A 341 -8.78 -2.50 -39.11
CA GLN A 341 -7.72 -3.33 -38.51
C GLN A 341 -7.34 -2.85 -37.11
N GLN A 342 -7.40 -1.54 -36.88
CA GLN A 342 -7.16 -0.90 -35.59
C GLN A 342 -8.20 -1.37 -34.58
N PHE A 343 -9.49 -1.30 -34.92
CA PHE A 343 -10.56 -1.77 -34.04
C PHE A 343 -10.51 -3.29 -33.82
N GLU A 344 -10.25 -4.07 -34.87
CA GLU A 344 -10.07 -5.53 -34.76
C GLU A 344 -8.94 -5.89 -33.78
N SER A 345 -7.82 -5.17 -33.83
CA SER A 345 -6.71 -5.34 -32.88
C SER A 345 -7.14 -5.05 -31.44
N ILE A 346 -7.92 -3.98 -31.21
CA ILE A 346 -8.44 -3.61 -29.89
C ILE A 346 -9.36 -4.71 -29.34
N ALA A 347 -10.29 -5.20 -30.14
CA ALA A 347 -11.23 -6.24 -29.74
C ALA A 347 -10.55 -7.57 -29.42
N LEU A 348 -9.60 -8.00 -30.26
CA LEU A 348 -8.83 -9.24 -30.03
C LEU A 348 -7.91 -9.14 -28.81
N LYS A 349 -7.26 -7.99 -28.60
CA LYS A 349 -6.48 -7.75 -27.36
C LYS A 349 -7.36 -7.82 -26.13
N THR A 350 -8.57 -7.26 -26.19
CA THR A 350 -9.55 -7.33 -25.09
C THR A 350 -9.94 -8.79 -24.79
N ALA A 351 -10.18 -9.60 -25.83
CA ALA A 351 -10.44 -11.03 -25.68
C ALA A 351 -9.29 -11.75 -24.95
N TYR A 352 -8.06 -11.59 -25.44
CA TYR A 352 -6.88 -12.26 -24.87
C TYR A 352 -6.49 -11.77 -23.48
N ALA A 353 -6.63 -10.46 -23.21
CA ALA A 353 -6.37 -9.89 -21.90
C ALA A 353 -7.47 -10.22 -20.89
N GLN A 354 -8.65 -10.65 -21.36
CA GLN A 354 -9.84 -10.97 -20.56
C GLN A 354 -10.36 -9.80 -19.70
N GLN A 355 -9.97 -8.58 -20.09
CA GLN A 355 -10.34 -7.32 -19.45
C GLN A 355 -10.17 -6.15 -20.44
N ALA A 356 -10.76 -5.00 -20.11
CA ALA A 356 -10.58 -3.77 -20.89
C ALA A 356 -9.11 -3.36 -20.99
N ILE A 357 -8.66 -3.00 -22.18
CA ILE A 357 -7.29 -2.55 -22.44
C ILE A 357 -7.15 -1.10 -22.01
N MET A 358 -6.15 -0.84 -21.19
CA MET A 358 -5.76 0.52 -20.80
C MET A 358 -4.58 1.01 -21.61
N ARG A 359 -4.50 2.33 -21.78
CA ARG A 359 -3.31 2.99 -22.33
C ARG A 359 -2.20 3.03 -21.27
N SER A 360 -0.97 2.65 -21.62
CA SER A 360 0.15 2.45 -20.69
C SER A 360 0.47 3.63 -19.77
N LYS A 361 0.34 4.88 -20.25
CA LYS A 361 0.61 6.10 -19.47
C LYS A 361 -0.64 6.79 -18.92
N ALA A 362 -1.82 6.18 -19.07
CA ALA A 362 -3.07 6.78 -18.58
C ALA A 362 -3.09 7.05 -17.07
N PRO A 363 -2.62 6.16 -16.17
CA PRO A 363 -2.70 6.39 -14.73
C PRO A 363 -1.93 7.64 -14.29
N GLU A 364 -0.69 7.81 -14.77
CA GLU A 364 0.16 8.97 -14.45
C GLU A 364 -0.37 10.26 -15.07
N GLU A 365 -0.85 10.20 -16.32
CA GLU A 365 -1.35 11.38 -17.05
C GLU A 365 -2.70 11.89 -16.54
N ILE A 366 -3.51 11.01 -15.94
CA ILE A 366 -4.85 11.33 -15.43
C ILE A 366 -4.80 11.60 -13.93
N CYS A 367 -4.32 10.64 -13.13
CA CYS A 367 -4.36 10.72 -11.68
C CYS A 367 -3.20 11.56 -11.10
N GLY A 368 -2.07 11.63 -11.81
CA GLY A 368 -0.82 12.18 -11.31
C GLY A 368 0.08 11.10 -10.69
N THR A 369 1.38 11.37 -10.64
CA THR A 369 2.39 10.42 -10.13
C THR A 369 2.12 10.07 -8.66
N GLY A 370 1.96 8.78 -8.36
CA GLY A 370 1.73 8.27 -6.99
C GLY A 370 0.29 8.42 -6.47
N TRP A 371 -0.64 8.90 -7.30
CA TRP A 371 -2.05 9.02 -6.95
C TRP A 371 -2.89 7.95 -7.65
N ASN A 372 -3.85 7.40 -6.91
CA ASN A 372 -4.96 6.65 -7.46
C ASN A 372 -6.10 7.62 -7.76
N CYS A 373 -6.95 7.30 -8.74
CA CYS A 373 -8.11 8.15 -9.02
C CYS A 373 -9.31 7.39 -9.56
N SER A 374 -10.48 8.00 -9.42
CA SER A 374 -11.77 7.49 -9.86
C SER A 374 -12.55 8.62 -10.50
N TYR A 375 -13.20 8.32 -11.61
CA TYR A 375 -14.07 9.26 -12.30
C TYR A 375 -15.17 8.50 -13.04
N THR A 376 -16.23 9.23 -13.40
CA THR A 376 -17.39 8.66 -14.09
C THR A 376 -17.57 9.33 -15.43
N ILE A 377 -17.63 8.52 -16.49
CA ILE A 377 -17.92 8.96 -17.85
C ILE A 377 -19.32 8.51 -18.25
N LYS A 378 -19.95 9.31 -19.12
CA LYS A 378 -21.25 9.01 -19.73
C LYS A 378 -21.11 9.09 -21.24
N PHE A 379 -21.65 8.11 -21.95
CA PHE A 379 -21.64 8.08 -23.40
C PHE A 379 -22.78 7.24 -23.97
N THR A 380 -23.09 7.46 -25.24
CA THR A 380 -24.05 6.66 -26.01
C THR A 380 -23.29 5.81 -27.02
N GLY A 381 -23.52 4.50 -27.02
CA GLY A 381 -22.85 3.56 -27.92
C GLY A 381 -23.71 2.34 -28.23
N PRO A 382 -23.19 1.39 -29.00
CA PRO A 382 -23.89 0.13 -29.25
C PRO A 382 -23.91 -0.74 -27.99
N GLY A 383 -24.92 -1.60 -27.85
CA GLY A 383 -25.09 -2.48 -26.69
C GLY A 383 -26.06 -3.62 -26.97
N TYR A 384 -25.79 -4.81 -26.44
CA TYR A 384 -26.70 -5.95 -26.59
C TYR A 384 -27.66 -6.08 -25.42
N LYS A 385 -28.96 -6.25 -25.70
CA LYS A 385 -29.99 -6.58 -24.73
C LYS A 385 -30.32 -8.06 -24.84
N CYS A 386 -29.92 -8.84 -23.84
CA CYS A 386 -30.13 -10.28 -23.81
C CYS A 386 -31.41 -10.65 -23.04
N THR A 387 -32.14 -11.64 -23.53
CA THR A 387 -33.34 -12.20 -22.92
C THR A 387 -33.31 -13.72 -22.93
N THR A 388 -33.72 -14.35 -21.83
CA THR A 388 -33.88 -15.81 -21.74
C THR A 388 -35.16 -16.25 -22.42
N LEU A 389 -35.05 -17.24 -23.30
CA LEU A 389 -36.14 -17.73 -24.15
C LEU A 389 -36.62 -19.13 -23.77
N ALA A 390 -35.71 -19.95 -23.24
CA ALA A 390 -35.99 -21.26 -22.63
C ALA A 390 -34.91 -21.57 -21.59
N SER A 391 -35.26 -22.29 -20.52
CA SER A 391 -34.37 -22.63 -19.41
C SER A 391 -34.65 -24.02 -18.82
N ALA A 392 -35.36 -24.88 -19.53
CA ALA A 392 -35.65 -26.25 -19.11
C ALA A 392 -35.61 -27.25 -20.28
N VAL A 393 -35.47 -28.53 -19.93
CA VAL A 393 -35.49 -29.64 -20.90
C VAL A 393 -36.87 -29.71 -21.56
N ASN A 394 -36.89 -29.73 -22.90
CA ASN A 394 -38.11 -29.74 -23.73
C ASN A 394 -39.06 -28.55 -23.50
N GLU A 395 -38.56 -27.42 -23.01
CA GLU A 395 -39.34 -26.18 -22.97
C GLU A 395 -39.47 -25.58 -24.38
N ASP A 396 -40.67 -25.13 -24.74
CA ASP A 396 -40.90 -24.43 -26.00
C ASP A 396 -40.15 -23.09 -26.00
N VAL A 397 -39.34 -22.87 -27.04
CA VAL A 397 -38.53 -21.66 -27.15
C VAL A 397 -39.40 -20.45 -27.47
N LYS A 398 -39.42 -19.48 -26.55
CA LYS A 398 -40.16 -18.22 -26.74
C LYS A 398 -39.60 -17.43 -27.91
N LYS A 399 -40.48 -16.71 -28.62
CA LYS A 399 -40.06 -15.74 -29.65
C LYS A 399 -39.43 -14.51 -29.00
N LEU A 400 -38.46 -13.93 -29.69
CA LEU A 400 -37.84 -12.67 -29.30
C LEU A 400 -38.41 -11.57 -30.19
N GLY A 401 -39.45 -10.88 -29.71
CA GLY A 401 -40.29 -10.05 -30.57
C GLY A 401 -40.93 -10.91 -31.66
N ASP A 402 -40.70 -10.54 -32.92
CA ASP A 402 -41.18 -11.28 -34.09
C ASP A 402 -40.20 -12.36 -34.57
N ALA A 403 -38.99 -12.41 -34.03
CA ALA A 403 -37.94 -13.34 -34.45
C ALA A 403 -38.05 -14.70 -33.74
N THR A 404 -37.90 -15.77 -34.52
CA THR A 404 -37.88 -17.16 -34.03
C THR A 404 -36.45 -17.69 -33.92
N CYS A 405 -36.12 -18.31 -32.79
CA CYS A 405 -34.86 -19.02 -32.60
C CYS A 405 -34.68 -20.12 -33.67
N PRO A 406 -33.48 -20.28 -34.27
CA PRO A 406 -33.22 -21.31 -35.29
C PRO A 406 -33.20 -22.75 -34.78
N PHE A 407 -33.11 -22.96 -33.47
CA PHE A 407 -32.94 -24.28 -32.86
C PHE A 407 -33.72 -24.38 -31.55
N ASN A 408 -34.02 -25.61 -31.14
CA ASN A 408 -34.73 -25.96 -29.90
C ASN A 408 -33.77 -26.46 -28.82
N THR A 409 -34.26 -26.63 -27.60
CA THR A 409 -33.46 -27.17 -26.47
C THR A 409 -32.96 -28.60 -26.70
N THR A 410 -33.56 -29.35 -27.65
CA THR A 410 -33.24 -30.75 -27.94
C THR A 410 -31.84 -30.95 -28.54
N VAL A 411 -31.24 -29.91 -29.13
CA VAL A 411 -29.87 -29.99 -29.67
C VAL A 411 -28.81 -29.85 -28.57
N LEU A 412 -29.21 -29.40 -27.38
CA LEU A 412 -28.32 -29.15 -26.24
C LEU A 412 -28.33 -30.34 -25.27
N ALA A 413 -27.24 -30.52 -24.54
CA ALA A 413 -27.18 -31.45 -23.41
C ALA A 413 -28.29 -31.11 -22.39
N PRO A 414 -29.00 -32.13 -21.86
CA PRO A 414 -28.62 -33.54 -21.86
C PRO A 414 -29.15 -34.39 -23.03
N LEU A 415 -30.07 -33.89 -23.87
CA LEU A 415 -30.67 -34.65 -24.97
C LEU A 415 -29.79 -34.67 -26.22
N GLY A 416 -29.20 -33.52 -26.54
CA GLY A 416 -28.25 -33.35 -27.62
C GLY A 416 -26.81 -33.47 -27.14
N ASN A 417 -25.89 -33.38 -28.10
CA ASN A 417 -24.46 -33.47 -27.86
C ASN A 417 -23.77 -32.10 -27.71
N LEU A 418 -24.49 -30.99 -27.84
CA LEU A 418 -23.93 -29.64 -27.73
C LEU A 418 -24.04 -29.11 -26.31
N THR A 419 -22.94 -28.64 -25.74
CA THR A 419 -22.95 -27.89 -24.47
C THR A 419 -22.91 -26.38 -24.67
N TYR A 420 -22.48 -25.94 -25.86
CA TYR A 420 -22.52 -24.56 -26.31
C TYR A 420 -22.83 -24.54 -27.80
N TYR A 421 -23.77 -23.69 -28.18
CA TYR A 421 -24.15 -23.46 -29.56
C TYR A 421 -24.47 -21.98 -29.75
N ALA A 422 -23.58 -21.27 -30.41
CA ALA A 422 -23.77 -19.88 -30.79
C ALA A 422 -23.97 -19.79 -32.30
N MET A 423 -25.12 -19.26 -32.71
CA MET A 423 -25.42 -18.90 -34.09
C MET A 423 -25.62 -17.39 -34.15
N LEU A 424 -24.54 -16.69 -34.48
CA LEU A 424 -24.48 -15.23 -34.29
C LEU A 424 -24.55 -14.45 -35.60
N ASP A 425 -24.11 -15.04 -36.70
CA ASP A 425 -23.99 -14.42 -38.03
C ASP A 425 -25.23 -14.63 -38.93
N ARG A 426 -26.34 -15.10 -38.37
CA ARG A 426 -27.55 -15.36 -39.14
C ARG A 426 -28.18 -14.04 -39.61
N GLY A 427 -28.29 -13.90 -40.93
CA GLY A 427 -28.76 -12.66 -41.56
C GLY A 427 -27.69 -11.57 -41.61
N ASP A 428 -26.41 -11.91 -41.37
CA ASP A 428 -25.30 -10.99 -41.61
C ASP A 428 -25.02 -10.86 -43.12
N TYR A 429 -24.33 -9.79 -43.50
CA TYR A 429 -24.11 -9.43 -44.90
C TYR A 429 -23.00 -10.28 -45.52
N GLU A 430 -23.23 -10.80 -46.71
CA GLU A 430 -22.23 -11.59 -47.42
C GLU A 430 -21.09 -10.70 -47.93
N ASN A 431 -19.84 -11.12 -47.73
CA ASN A 431 -18.66 -10.40 -48.22
C ASN A 431 -17.95 -11.21 -49.33
N PRO A 432 -17.78 -10.68 -50.55
CA PRO A 432 -18.28 -9.39 -51.05
C PRO A 432 -19.80 -9.43 -51.32
N GLN A 433 -20.49 -8.29 -51.13
CA GLN A 433 -21.94 -8.16 -51.33
C GLN A 433 -22.37 -8.25 -52.81
N ILE A 434 -21.45 -7.96 -53.73
CA ILE A 434 -21.64 -8.04 -55.18
C ILE A 434 -20.32 -8.45 -55.84
N ILE A 435 -20.37 -8.98 -57.07
CA ILE A 435 -19.17 -9.25 -57.85
C ILE A 435 -18.49 -7.92 -58.20
N ALA A 436 -17.35 -7.67 -57.57
CA ALA A 436 -16.64 -6.39 -57.62
C ALA A 436 -15.17 -6.54 -58.00
N GLU A 437 -14.56 -5.43 -58.41
CA GLU A 437 -13.13 -5.21 -58.58
C GLU A 437 -12.48 -4.83 -57.22
N PRO A 438 -11.14 -4.74 -57.13
CA PRO A 438 -10.48 -4.22 -55.94
C PRO A 438 -11.05 -2.86 -55.50
N GLY A 439 -11.27 -2.68 -54.20
CA GLY A 439 -11.98 -1.51 -53.63
C GLY A 439 -13.51 -1.62 -53.64
N GLY A 440 -14.04 -2.79 -54.03
CA GLY A 440 -15.46 -3.10 -53.99
C GLY A 440 -16.28 -2.41 -55.09
N ARG A 441 -15.63 -1.94 -56.16
CA ARG A 441 -16.36 -1.36 -57.28
C ARG A 441 -17.12 -2.45 -58.06
N PRO A 442 -18.45 -2.38 -58.24
CA PRO A 442 -19.17 -3.43 -58.94
C PRO A 442 -18.71 -3.55 -60.40
N LYS A 443 -18.49 -4.79 -60.90
CA LYS A 443 -18.06 -5.04 -62.29
C LYS A 443 -19.13 -4.69 -63.33
N GLN A 444 -20.39 -4.78 -62.92
CA GLN A 444 -21.53 -4.46 -63.79
C GLN A 444 -21.67 -2.95 -63.98
N LYS A 445 -22.26 -2.55 -65.10
CA LYS A 445 -22.55 -1.13 -65.35
C LYS A 445 -23.77 -0.67 -64.53
N PRO A 446 -23.83 0.62 -64.14
CA PRO A 446 -25.02 1.21 -63.53
C PRO A 446 -26.27 1.06 -64.42
N PRO A 447 -27.50 1.04 -63.86
CA PRO A 447 -27.83 1.25 -62.46
C PRO A 447 -27.60 0.03 -61.56
N TYR A 448 -27.07 0.29 -60.37
CA TYR A 448 -26.80 -0.75 -59.38
C TYR A 448 -28.09 -1.24 -58.68
N PRO A 449 -28.10 -2.47 -58.12
CA PRO A 449 -29.24 -3.00 -57.38
C PRO A 449 -29.62 -2.07 -56.22
N LYS A 450 -30.92 -1.88 -55.98
CA LYS A 450 -31.45 -1.00 -54.93
C LYS A 450 -30.87 -1.34 -53.55
N ASN A 451 -30.71 -2.63 -53.27
CA ASN A 451 -30.29 -3.14 -51.96
C ASN A 451 -28.78 -3.37 -51.83
N LEU A 452 -27.97 -2.87 -52.79
CA LEU A 452 -26.52 -2.93 -52.68
C LEU A 452 -26.03 -2.04 -51.51
N GLY A 453 -25.30 -2.63 -50.57
CA GLY A 453 -24.76 -1.90 -49.43
C GLY A 453 -25.78 -1.57 -48.35
N VAL A 454 -27.07 -1.89 -48.53
CA VAL A 454 -28.13 -1.48 -47.61
C VAL A 454 -28.08 -2.30 -46.32
N PHE A 455 -28.14 -1.61 -45.19
CA PHE A 455 -28.32 -2.28 -43.91
C PHE A 455 -29.80 -2.66 -43.75
N ARG A 456 -30.08 -3.95 -43.95
CA ARG A 456 -31.41 -4.57 -43.95
C ARG A 456 -31.76 -5.28 -42.64
N THR A 457 -30.76 -5.81 -41.95
CA THR A 457 -30.91 -6.66 -40.76
C THR A 457 -29.70 -6.50 -39.84
N GLU A 458 -29.92 -6.48 -38.54
CA GLU A 458 -28.85 -6.61 -37.56
C GLU A 458 -28.92 -8.01 -36.92
N PRO A 459 -27.88 -8.86 -37.07
CA PRO A 459 -27.95 -10.23 -36.58
C PRO A 459 -28.23 -10.33 -35.09
N ILE A 460 -29.28 -11.08 -34.74
CA ILE A 460 -29.58 -11.45 -33.36
C ILE A 460 -28.59 -12.56 -32.93
N MET A 461 -27.97 -12.37 -31.77
CA MET A 461 -27.09 -13.36 -31.20
C MET A 461 -27.90 -14.44 -30.49
N TRP A 462 -28.04 -15.61 -31.12
CA TRP A 462 -28.69 -16.77 -30.53
C TRP A 462 -27.65 -17.65 -29.85
N PHE A 463 -27.79 -17.86 -28.54
CA PHE A 463 -26.97 -18.78 -27.78
C PHE A 463 -27.84 -19.87 -27.19
N GLY A 464 -27.44 -21.12 -27.37
CA GLY A 464 -27.89 -22.27 -26.60
C GLY A 464 -26.71 -22.80 -25.79
N TYR A 465 -26.89 -23.07 -24.51
CA TYR A 465 -25.84 -23.66 -23.69
C TYR A 465 -26.40 -24.52 -22.56
N ALA A 466 -25.58 -25.44 -22.06
CA ALA A 466 -25.90 -26.26 -20.91
C ALA A 466 -25.44 -25.56 -19.61
N GLU A 467 -26.39 -25.29 -18.73
CA GLU A 467 -26.15 -24.79 -17.37
C GLU A 467 -26.09 -25.95 -16.37
N VAL A 468 -25.33 -25.76 -15.29
CA VAL A 468 -25.10 -26.76 -14.24
C VAL A 468 -25.20 -26.10 -12.87
N ASP A 469 -25.64 -26.85 -11.86
CA ASP A 469 -25.87 -26.35 -10.50
C ASP A 469 -24.56 -25.95 -9.80
N ASP A 470 -23.58 -26.87 -9.82
CA ASP A 470 -22.29 -26.71 -9.16
C ASP A 470 -21.16 -26.75 -10.21
N ARG A 471 -20.62 -25.56 -10.53
CA ARG A 471 -19.56 -25.40 -11.53
C ARG A 471 -18.16 -25.75 -11.01
N ASP A 472 -17.98 -25.87 -9.69
CA ASP A 472 -16.67 -26.18 -9.09
C ASP A 472 -16.37 -27.69 -9.12
N LYS A 473 -17.35 -28.50 -9.53
CA LYS A 473 -17.23 -29.94 -9.69
C LYS A 473 -17.08 -30.33 -11.17
N PRO A 474 -16.29 -31.38 -11.47
CA PRO A 474 -16.25 -31.95 -12.80
C PRO A 474 -17.63 -32.52 -13.16
N GLN A 475 -18.13 -32.15 -14.32
CA GLN A 475 -19.41 -32.63 -14.82
C GLN A 475 -19.26 -33.95 -15.57
N PRO A 476 -20.32 -34.79 -15.63
CA PRO A 476 -20.28 -36.05 -16.38
C PRO A 476 -19.84 -35.80 -17.83
N PRO A 477 -18.72 -36.41 -18.29
CA PRO A 477 -18.16 -36.13 -19.62
C PRO A 477 -18.78 -36.99 -20.73
N GLU A 478 -19.43 -38.08 -20.36
CA GLU A 478 -20.03 -39.06 -21.28
C GLU A 478 -21.55 -38.90 -21.34
N PRO A 479 -22.13 -38.69 -22.54
CA PRO A 479 -23.57 -38.66 -22.71
C PRO A 479 -24.23 -39.95 -22.22
N TYR A 480 -25.40 -39.81 -21.59
CA TYR A 480 -26.24 -40.94 -21.14
C TYR A 480 -25.66 -41.81 -20.01
N VAL A 481 -24.56 -41.41 -19.38
CA VAL A 481 -23.92 -42.17 -18.28
C VAL A 481 -24.10 -41.46 -16.94
N GLY A 482 -24.50 -42.21 -15.91
CA GLY A 482 -24.62 -41.72 -14.53
C GLY A 482 -25.63 -40.58 -14.40
N ASP A 483 -25.24 -39.51 -13.69
CA ASP A 483 -26.09 -38.35 -13.40
C ASP A 483 -26.19 -37.35 -14.58
N TRP A 484 -25.82 -37.73 -15.80
CA TRP A 484 -25.81 -36.86 -16.98
C TRP A 484 -27.09 -36.03 -17.17
N PHE A 485 -28.26 -36.67 -17.11
CA PHE A 485 -29.55 -36.00 -17.29
C PHE A 485 -29.92 -35.04 -16.17
N LYS A 486 -29.32 -35.20 -14.99
CA LYS A 486 -29.53 -34.35 -13.82
C LYS A 486 -28.51 -33.20 -13.78
N ALA A 487 -27.32 -33.42 -14.34
CA ALA A 487 -26.22 -32.46 -14.31
C ALA A 487 -26.49 -31.23 -15.18
N TYR A 488 -27.07 -31.42 -16.38
CA TYR A 488 -27.19 -30.37 -17.39
C TYR A 488 -28.63 -29.87 -17.56
N THR A 489 -28.78 -28.54 -17.60
CA THR A 489 -30.03 -27.84 -17.92
C THR A 489 -29.84 -27.00 -19.17
N PRO A 490 -30.55 -27.27 -20.28
CA PRO A 490 -30.39 -26.51 -21.51
C PRO A 490 -31.06 -25.13 -21.38
N THR A 491 -30.30 -24.09 -21.71
CA THR A 491 -30.76 -22.71 -21.67
C THR A 491 -30.53 -22.05 -23.03
N ILE A 492 -31.53 -21.32 -23.52
CA ILE A 492 -31.47 -20.56 -24.77
C ILE A 492 -31.73 -19.09 -24.48
N ILE A 493 -30.85 -18.24 -25.00
CA ILE A 493 -30.97 -16.78 -24.92
C ILE A 493 -30.85 -16.17 -26.32
N GLY A 494 -31.53 -15.04 -26.51
CA GLY A 494 -31.37 -14.19 -27.68
C GLY A 494 -30.93 -12.79 -27.24
N CYS A 495 -29.95 -12.22 -27.93
CA CYS A 495 -29.51 -10.85 -27.69
C CYS A 495 -29.70 -9.97 -28.92
N GLU A 496 -30.51 -8.93 -28.77
CA GLU A 496 -30.77 -7.92 -29.79
C GLU A 496 -29.82 -6.73 -29.63
N HIS A 497 -29.45 -6.10 -30.74
CA HIS A 497 -28.49 -5.00 -30.76
C HIS A 497 -29.20 -3.64 -30.67
N TYR A 498 -28.87 -2.85 -29.65
CA TYR A 498 -29.47 -1.57 -29.32
C TYR A 498 -28.43 -0.44 -29.25
N GLN A 499 -28.88 0.78 -29.54
CA GLN A 499 -28.22 1.98 -29.07
C GLN A 499 -28.50 2.14 -27.56
N THR A 500 -27.44 2.35 -26.78
CA THR A 500 -27.48 2.27 -25.32
C THR A 500 -26.74 3.45 -24.70
N ASN A 501 -27.36 4.06 -23.69
CA ASN A 501 -26.73 5.06 -22.83
C ASN A 501 -26.04 4.38 -21.66
N TYR A 502 -24.73 4.59 -21.54
CA TYR A 502 -23.86 4.03 -20.53
C TYR A 502 -23.42 5.07 -19.51
N THR A 503 -23.42 4.69 -18.24
CA THR A 503 -22.70 5.41 -17.18
C THR A 503 -21.65 4.48 -16.59
N VAL A 504 -20.38 4.82 -16.76
CA VAL A 504 -19.24 3.96 -16.41
C VAL A 504 -18.34 4.65 -15.41
N ARG A 505 -18.06 3.99 -14.28
CA ARG A 505 -17.08 4.43 -13.29
C ARG A 505 -15.75 3.75 -13.58
N LEU A 506 -14.73 4.54 -13.88
CA LEU A 506 -13.35 4.08 -14.03
C LEU A 506 -12.59 4.32 -12.74
N ASN A 507 -11.77 3.35 -12.35
CA ASN A 507 -10.93 3.38 -11.17
C ASN A 507 -9.51 3.00 -11.57
N TYR A 508 -8.54 3.83 -11.19
CA TYR A 508 -7.12 3.58 -11.34
C TYR A 508 -6.51 3.33 -9.97
N THR A 509 -6.03 2.11 -9.74
CA THR A 509 -5.41 1.68 -8.49
C THR A 509 -4.07 1.04 -8.78
N GLY A 510 -2.99 1.57 -8.22
CA GLY A 510 -1.65 1.00 -8.38
C GLY A 510 -1.19 0.93 -9.85
N GLY A 511 -1.63 1.87 -10.68
CA GLY A 511 -1.34 1.89 -12.12
C GLY A 511 -2.22 0.96 -12.97
N VAL A 512 -3.18 0.25 -12.38
CA VAL A 512 -4.11 -0.63 -13.11
C VAL A 512 -5.48 0.03 -13.25
N GLN A 513 -6.03 0.02 -14.46
CA GLN A 513 -7.39 0.45 -14.74
C GLN A 513 -8.38 -0.68 -14.44
N SER A 514 -9.42 -0.36 -13.68
CA SER A 514 -10.64 -1.15 -13.55
C SER A 514 -11.85 -0.28 -13.92
N HIS A 515 -12.93 -0.92 -14.36
CA HIS A 515 -14.14 -0.22 -14.77
C HIS A 515 -15.36 -0.94 -14.21
N ASN A 516 -16.42 -0.18 -13.95
CA ASN A 516 -17.69 -0.71 -13.53
C ASN A 516 -18.82 0.08 -14.21
N VAL A 517 -19.63 -0.63 -14.99
CA VAL A 517 -20.80 -0.05 -15.66
C VAL A 517 -21.95 0.00 -14.67
N THR A 518 -22.24 1.21 -14.19
CA THR A 518 -23.25 1.48 -13.16
C THR A 518 -24.68 1.51 -13.71
N GLU A 519 -24.84 1.96 -14.95
CA GLU A 519 -26.16 2.11 -15.57
C GLU A 519 -26.07 1.79 -17.08
N ARG A 520 -27.10 1.10 -17.58
CA ARG A 520 -27.31 0.77 -18.99
C ARG A 520 -28.77 1.08 -19.36
N LYS A 521 -28.99 2.07 -20.23
CA LYS A 521 -30.32 2.46 -20.71
C LYS A 521 -30.43 2.19 -22.20
N PHE A 522 -31.14 1.13 -22.58
CA PHE A 522 -31.40 0.78 -23.97
C PHE A 522 -32.40 1.77 -24.57
N LEU A 523 -32.03 2.40 -25.69
CA LEU A 523 -32.83 3.45 -26.35
C LEU A 523 -33.67 2.89 -27.50
N LYS A 524 -33.02 2.39 -28.55
CA LYS A 524 -33.66 1.85 -29.76
C LYS A 524 -32.79 0.78 -30.40
N LYS A 525 -33.37 -0.13 -31.17
CA LYS A 525 -32.61 -1.13 -31.94
C LYS A 525 -31.73 -0.43 -32.98
N VAL A 526 -30.57 -0.99 -33.28
CA VAL A 526 -29.66 -0.44 -34.31
C VAL A 526 -30.33 -0.50 -35.69
N ILE A 527 -30.99 -1.61 -36.00
CA ILE A 527 -31.88 -1.79 -37.15
C ILE A 527 -33.12 -2.54 -36.64
N ASP A 528 -34.30 -1.94 -36.74
CA ASP A 528 -35.55 -2.53 -36.24
C ASP A 528 -36.28 -3.30 -37.34
N THR A 529 -35.72 -4.46 -37.68
CA THR A 529 -36.21 -5.33 -38.77
C THR A 529 -36.12 -6.79 -38.35
N THR A 530 -37.01 -7.62 -38.88
CA THR A 530 -37.03 -9.06 -38.62
C THR A 530 -36.52 -9.82 -39.84
N PHE A 531 -35.43 -10.58 -39.66
CA PHE A 531 -34.81 -11.38 -40.72
C PHE A 531 -35.70 -12.53 -41.20
N LEU A 532 -35.79 -12.71 -42.53
CA LEU A 532 -36.60 -13.74 -43.18
C LEU A 532 -35.71 -14.81 -43.82
N PRO A 533 -35.44 -15.93 -43.13
CA PRO A 533 -34.45 -16.93 -43.57
C PRO A 533 -34.78 -17.63 -44.90
N GLY A 534 -36.06 -17.71 -45.27
CA GLY A 534 -36.53 -18.39 -46.47
C GLY A 534 -36.77 -17.49 -47.68
N LYS A 535 -36.73 -16.16 -47.52
CA LYS A 535 -36.93 -15.20 -48.61
C LYS A 535 -35.59 -14.63 -49.04
N LYS A 536 -35.39 -14.49 -50.35
CA LYS A 536 -34.20 -13.87 -50.94
C LYS A 536 -34.61 -12.70 -51.80
N ASP A 537 -33.75 -11.68 -51.83
CA ASP A 537 -33.90 -10.53 -52.71
C ASP A 537 -34.14 -10.97 -54.17
N PRO A 538 -35.16 -10.44 -54.87
CA PRO A 538 -35.43 -10.82 -56.26
C PRO A 538 -34.28 -10.49 -57.23
N ASP A 539 -33.45 -9.48 -56.93
CA ASP A 539 -32.33 -9.08 -57.77
C ASP A 539 -31.15 -10.07 -57.64
N LYS A 540 -31.00 -10.93 -58.66
CA LYS A 540 -29.95 -11.96 -58.73
C LYS A 540 -28.55 -11.38 -58.98
N ARG A 541 -28.43 -10.08 -59.26
CA ARG A 541 -27.13 -9.41 -59.42
C ARG A 541 -26.40 -9.23 -58.09
N LEU A 542 -27.15 -9.19 -56.98
CA LEU A 542 -26.60 -9.19 -55.63
C LEU A 542 -26.11 -10.59 -55.27
N LYS A 543 -24.93 -10.64 -54.64
CA LYS A 543 -24.45 -11.86 -53.99
C LYS A 543 -25.13 -11.98 -52.63
N ASP A 544 -25.11 -10.90 -51.85
CA ASP A 544 -25.88 -10.82 -50.61
C ASP A 544 -27.37 -10.55 -50.88
N ARG A 545 -28.18 -11.60 -50.76
CA ARG A 545 -29.63 -11.57 -51.01
C ARG A 545 -30.46 -11.72 -49.73
N THR A 546 -29.90 -11.34 -48.58
CA THR A 546 -30.63 -11.30 -47.30
C THR A 546 -31.88 -10.40 -47.40
N MET A 547 -32.95 -10.75 -46.69
CA MET A 547 -34.21 -10.01 -46.71
C MET A 547 -34.78 -9.92 -45.30
N ALA A 548 -35.38 -8.78 -44.97
CA ALA A 548 -36.03 -8.53 -43.68
C ALA A 548 -37.27 -7.65 -43.87
N GLU A 549 -38.17 -7.63 -42.88
CA GLU A 549 -39.36 -6.78 -42.86
C GLU A 549 -39.41 -6.01 -41.52
N PRO A 550 -39.86 -4.75 -41.46
CA PRO A 550 -40.35 -3.91 -42.56
C PRO A 550 -39.22 -3.23 -43.38
N GLU A 551 -39.42 -3.03 -44.69
CA GLU A 551 -38.41 -2.41 -45.59
C GLU A 551 -38.21 -0.92 -45.30
N GLU A 552 -39.21 -0.26 -44.71
CA GLU A 552 -39.19 1.15 -44.31
C GLU A 552 -38.08 1.46 -43.29
N ASN A 553 -37.64 0.45 -42.53
CA ASN A 553 -36.59 0.58 -41.53
C ASN A 553 -35.17 0.33 -42.06
N TYR A 554 -35.03 0.04 -43.36
CA TYR A 554 -33.73 -0.13 -43.99
C TYR A 554 -32.90 1.15 -43.92
N VAL A 555 -31.58 1.00 -43.80
CA VAL A 555 -30.65 2.13 -43.81
C VAL A 555 -29.83 2.10 -45.08
N TYR A 556 -30.07 3.08 -45.96
CA TYR A 556 -29.45 3.13 -47.28
C TYR A 556 -28.10 3.85 -47.23
N PRO A 557 -27.11 3.45 -48.06
CA PRO A 557 -25.81 4.12 -48.16
C PRO A 557 -25.88 5.63 -48.46
N ARG A 558 -26.97 6.09 -49.06
CA ARG A 558 -27.20 7.50 -49.39
C ARG A 558 -27.58 8.35 -48.18
N ASP A 559 -28.09 7.74 -47.12
CA ASP A 559 -28.36 8.41 -45.84
C ASP A 559 -27.05 8.49 -45.03
N ILE A 560 -26.08 9.25 -45.53
CA ILE A 560 -24.66 9.17 -45.16
C ILE A 560 -24.43 9.10 -43.64
N GLU A 561 -24.96 10.06 -42.88
CA GLU A 561 -24.74 10.16 -41.43
C GLU A 561 -25.30 8.94 -40.69
N LYS A 562 -26.58 8.61 -40.92
CA LYS A 562 -27.27 7.47 -40.31
C LYS A 562 -26.58 6.16 -40.69
N TYR A 563 -26.25 6.00 -41.97
CA TYR A 563 -25.60 4.82 -42.51
C TYR A 563 -24.22 4.58 -41.91
N ARG A 564 -23.41 5.64 -41.74
CA ARG A 564 -22.09 5.52 -41.14
C ARG A 564 -22.12 5.16 -39.66
N LEU A 565 -23.02 5.79 -38.90
CA LEU A 565 -23.23 5.42 -37.50
C LEU A 565 -23.70 3.96 -37.36
N THR A 566 -24.67 3.54 -38.17
CA THR A 566 -25.15 2.15 -38.20
C THR A 566 -24.03 1.19 -38.56
N ALA A 567 -23.18 1.53 -39.53
CA ALA A 567 -22.01 0.72 -39.89
C ALA A 567 -21.02 0.58 -38.75
N ALA A 568 -20.71 1.65 -38.03
CA ALA A 568 -19.82 1.59 -36.88
C ALA A 568 -20.37 0.67 -35.78
N TYR A 569 -21.66 0.77 -35.48
CA TYR A 569 -22.30 -0.12 -34.51
C TYR A 569 -22.26 -1.57 -34.99
N HIS A 570 -22.63 -1.81 -36.25
CA HIS A 570 -22.55 -3.13 -36.87
C HIS A 570 -21.13 -3.70 -36.87
N ALA A 571 -20.10 -2.90 -37.17
CA ALA A 571 -18.70 -3.31 -37.17
C ALA A 571 -18.27 -3.82 -35.79
N ILE A 572 -18.63 -3.07 -34.74
CA ILE A 572 -18.35 -3.43 -33.34
C ILE A 572 -19.10 -4.71 -32.95
N GLY A 573 -20.37 -4.81 -33.31
CA GLY A 573 -21.18 -6.01 -33.09
C GLY A 573 -20.62 -7.24 -33.83
N SER A 574 -20.26 -7.10 -35.10
CA SER A 574 -19.75 -8.19 -35.94
C SER A 574 -18.44 -8.77 -35.40
N GLN A 575 -17.58 -7.95 -34.78
CA GLN A 575 -16.34 -8.43 -34.19
C GLN A 575 -16.60 -9.29 -32.95
N LEU A 576 -17.53 -8.90 -32.08
CA LEU A 576 -17.97 -9.74 -30.97
C LEU A 576 -18.52 -11.07 -31.49
N ARG A 577 -19.39 -11.02 -32.50
CA ARG A 577 -19.98 -12.22 -33.12
C ARG A 577 -18.89 -13.15 -33.66
N LYS A 578 -17.89 -12.64 -34.38
CA LYS A 578 -16.75 -13.44 -34.89
C LYS A 578 -15.94 -14.13 -33.80
N ILE A 579 -15.84 -13.53 -32.60
CA ILE A 579 -15.13 -14.13 -31.46
C ILE A 579 -15.96 -15.25 -30.82
N LEU A 580 -17.28 -15.08 -30.72
CA LEU A 580 -18.15 -15.97 -29.95
C LEU A 580 -18.85 -17.05 -30.79
N ASN A 581 -18.97 -16.87 -32.11
CA ASN A 581 -19.69 -17.80 -32.98
C ASN A 581 -19.06 -19.19 -32.94
N GLY A 582 -19.87 -20.25 -33.02
CA GLY A 582 -19.40 -21.63 -33.05
C GLY A 582 -20.07 -22.55 -32.03
N THR A 583 -19.49 -23.73 -31.84
CA THR A 583 -20.08 -24.82 -31.04
C THR A 583 -19.05 -25.47 -30.10
N THR A 584 -19.56 -26.07 -29.03
CA THR A 584 -18.84 -27.03 -28.19
C THR A 584 -19.62 -28.34 -28.16
N THR A 585 -18.99 -29.44 -28.54
CA THR A 585 -19.61 -30.77 -28.61
C THR A 585 -19.01 -31.74 -27.57
N MET A 586 -19.85 -32.65 -27.08
CA MET A 586 -19.47 -33.81 -26.25
C MET A 586 -19.78 -35.14 -26.98
N PRO A 587 -19.10 -36.25 -26.64
CA PRO A 587 -17.94 -36.35 -25.74
C PRO A 587 -16.68 -35.71 -26.36
N HIS A 588 -15.62 -35.49 -25.56
CA HIS A 588 -14.31 -34.89 -25.93
C HIS A 588 -14.16 -33.36 -25.94
N PHE A 589 -15.20 -32.60 -25.58
CA PHE A 589 -15.11 -31.14 -25.47
C PHE A 589 -14.50 -30.46 -26.71
N ASN A 590 -14.92 -30.86 -27.91
CA ASN A 590 -14.42 -30.24 -29.14
C ASN A 590 -15.02 -28.84 -29.28
N VAL A 591 -14.18 -27.81 -29.16
CA VAL A 591 -14.59 -26.41 -29.22
C VAL A 591 -14.23 -25.81 -30.58
N ASN A 592 -15.25 -25.60 -31.40
CA ASN A 592 -15.16 -24.94 -32.71
C ASN A 592 -15.49 -23.46 -32.60
N SER A 593 -14.78 -22.73 -31.73
CA SER A 593 -15.00 -21.29 -31.52
C SER A 593 -13.77 -20.63 -30.90
N LYS A 594 -13.63 -19.31 -31.09
CA LYS A 594 -12.64 -18.49 -30.39
C LYS A 594 -13.08 -18.13 -28.96
N VAL A 595 -14.24 -18.58 -28.51
CA VAL A 595 -14.76 -18.32 -27.15
C VAL A 595 -13.79 -18.75 -26.04
N LEU A 596 -12.95 -19.79 -26.25
CA LEU A 596 -11.91 -20.22 -25.29
C LEU A 596 -10.82 -19.17 -25.05
N GLN A 597 -10.66 -18.22 -25.97
CA GLN A 597 -9.72 -17.13 -25.85
C GLN A 597 -10.24 -16.05 -24.87
N THR A 598 -11.51 -16.12 -24.47
CA THR A 598 -12.19 -15.17 -23.58
C THR A 598 -12.32 -15.73 -22.16
N ARG A 599 -12.90 -14.97 -21.24
CA ARG A 599 -13.29 -15.44 -19.89
C ARG A 599 -14.69 -16.05 -19.82
N LEU A 600 -15.39 -16.17 -20.93
CA LEU A 600 -16.80 -16.56 -20.96
C LEU A 600 -17.04 -18.07 -20.83
N VAL A 601 -15.98 -18.86 -20.90
CA VAL A 601 -16.01 -20.32 -20.72
C VAL A 601 -15.08 -20.71 -19.58
N ASP A 602 -15.60 -21.51 -18.66
CA ASP A 602 -14.85 -22.12 -17.58
C ASP A 602 -13.93 -23.24 -18.11
N ARG A 603 -12.72 -23.33 -17.56
CA ARG A 603 -11.70 -24.29 -18.01
C ARG A 603 -11.83 -25.66 -17.33
N LEU A 604 -12.49 -25.74 -16.18
CA LEU A 604 -12.70 -27.03 -15.51
C LEU A 604 -13.68 -27.89 -16.32
N ASN A 605 -14.79 -27.29 -16.74
CA ASN A 605 -15.88 -28.01 -17.40
C ASN A 605 -16.06 -27.66 -18.89
N TYR A 606 -15.31 -26.71 -19.45
CA TYR A 606 -15.52 -26.20 -20.83
C TYR A 606 -16.97 -25.74 -21.09
N LEU A 607 -17.63 -25.24 -20.04
CA LEU A 607 -18.99 -24.72 -20.08
C LEU A 607 -19.00 -23.20 -19.96
N PRO A 608 -20.01 -22.50 -20.49
CA PRO A 608 -20.16 -21.07 -20.25
C PRO A 608 -20.18 -20.72 -18.76
N VAL A 609 -19.71 -19.53 -18.41
CA VAL A 609 -19.66 -19.03 -17.02
C VAL A 609 -21.05 -18.75 -16.43
N LYS A 610 -21.12 -18.62 -15.11
CA LYS A 610 -22.35 -18.26 -14.40
C LYS A 610 -22.86 -16.89 -14.84
N ASN A 611 -24.18 -16.76 -14.96
CA ASN A 611 -24.83 -15.56 -15.49
C ASN A 611 -24.28 -15.17 -16.87
N PHE A 612 -24.10 -16.17 -17.75
CA PHE A 612 -23.57 -16.00 -19.10
C PHE A 612 -24.15 -14.80 -19.88
N PRO A 613 -25.47 -14.50 -19.88
CA PRO A 613 -26.02 -13.35 -20.61
C PRO A 613 -25.41 -12.02 -20.16
N LEU A 614 -25.24 -11.84 -18.84
CA LEU A 614 -24.67 -10.62 -18.26
C LEU A 614 -23.16 -10.54 -18.53
N GLU A 615 -22.45 -11.67 -18.49
CA GLU A 615 -21.02 -11.69 -18.81
C GLU A 615 -20.74 -11.40 -20.29
N VAL A 616 -21.59 -11.85 -21.21
CA VAL A 616 -21.51 -11.44 -22.64
C VAL A 616 -21.69 -9.92 -22.79
N GLN A 617 -22.66 -9.33 -22.08
CA GLN A 617 -22.86 -7.87 -22.08
C GLN A 617 -21.65 -7.13 -21.53
N LYS A 618 -21.10 -7.57 -20.39
CA LYS A 618 -19.89 -6.98 -19.80
C LYS A 618 -18.68 -7.12 -20.72
N PHE A 619 -18.52 -8.27 -21.38
CA PHE A 619 -17.42 -8.47 -22.32
C PHE A 619 -17.54 -7.54 -23.53
N TYR A 620 -18.76 -7.28 -24.02
CA TYR A 620 -18.98 -6.28 -25.05
C TYR A 620 -18.65 -4.86 -24.56
N GLU A 621 -19.04 -4.51 -23.34
CA GLU A 621 -18.71 -3.24 -22.70
C GLU A 621 -17.20 -3.06 -22.53
N GLU A 622 -16.47 -4.13 -22.21
CA GLU A 622 -15.00 -4.11 -22.16
C GLU A 622 -14.40 -3.77 -23.52
N ILE A 623 -14.93 -4.33 -24.62
CA ILE A 623 -14.50 -3.97 -25.98
C ILE A 623 -14.75 -2.48 -26.25
N LEU A 624 -15.87 -1.92 -25.80
CA LEU A 624 -16.17 -0.49 -25.93
C LEU A 624 -15.19 0.36 -25.12
N ILE A 625 -14.97 0.03 -23.84
CA ILE A 625 -14.04 0.79 -22.98
C ILE A 625 -12.60 0.68 -23.49
N SER A 626 -12.23 -0.43 -24.12
CA SER A 626 -10.92 -0.61 -24.75
C SER A 626 -10.65 0.35 -25.91
N PHE A 627 -11.65 1.04 -26.49
CA PHE A 627 -11.39 2.15 -27.42
C PHE A 627 -10.51 3.22 -26.77
N LEU A 628 -10.65 3.47 -25.46
CA LEU A 628 -9.83 4.45 -24.73
C LEU A 628 -8.33 4.10 -24.71
N SER A 629 -7.96 2.88 -25.08
CA SER A 629 -6.55 2.48 -25.22
C SER A 629 -5.86 3.14 -26.42
N ASP A 630 -6.62 3.47 -27.47
CA ASP A 630 -6.14 4.13 -28.68
C ASP A 630 -6.87 5.47 -28.89
N PRO A 631 -6.26 6.60 -28.48
CA PRO A 631 -6.85 7.92 -28.62
C PRO A 631 -7.12 8.39 -30.05
N GLN A 632 -6.59 7.70 -31.08
CA GLN A 632 -6.81 8.00 -32.50
C GLN A 632 -8.05 7.32 -33.07
N MET A 633 -8.76 6.52 -32.29
CA MET A 633 -10.07 6.05 -32.69
C MET A 633 -11.05 7.21 -32.69
N SER A 634 -11.80 7.38 -33.78
CA SER A 634 -12.72 8.51 -33.96
C SER A 634 -13.79 8.61 -32.86
N ALA A 635 -14.18 7.44 -32.31
CA ALA A 635 -15.08 7.34 -31.20
C ALA A 635 -14.51 7.88 -29.87
N VAL A 636 -13.22 8.24 -29.78
CA VAL A 636 -12.58 8.71 -28.54
C VAL A 636 -12.50 10.23 -28.51
N SER A 637 -13.12 10.82 -27.50
CA SER A 637 -13.24 12.28 -27.34
C SER A 637 -12.83 12.74 -25.94
N TRP A 638 -12.69 14.05 -25.73
CA TRP A 638 -12.44 14.60 -24.40
C TRP A 638 -13.68 14.49 -23.51
N ALA A 639 -13.54 14.06 -22.25
CA ALA A 639 -14.68 13.96 -21.35
C ALA A 639 -15.30 15.32 -20.99
N ALA A 640 -14.45 16.35 -20.84
CA ALA A 640 -14.91 17.72 -20.60
C ALA A 640 -15.60 18.35 -21.83
N LYS A 641 -15.27 17.91 -23.04
CA LYS A 641 -15.84 18.39 -24.30
C LYS A 641 -15.99 17.23 -25.31
N PRO A 642 -17.07 16.43 -25.21
CA PRO A 642 -17.24 15.23 -26.04
C PRO A 642 -17.37 15.50 -27.55
N SER A 643 -17.59 16.75 -27.96
CA SER A 643 -17.63 17.17 -29.37
C SER A 643 -16.25 17.21 -30.04
N ASP A 644 -15.16 17.17 -29.27
CA ASP A 644 -13.81 17.34 -29.80
C ASP A 644 -13.06 16.00 -29.77
N TYR A 645 -12.47 15.64 -30.90
CA TYR A 645 -11.56 14.49 -31.00
C TYR A 645 -10.39 14.64 -30.03
N SER A 646 -10.05 13.55 -29.34
CA SER A 646 -8.96 13.60 -28.37
C SER A 646 -7.57 13.52 -29.02
N GLY A 647 -7.44 12.65 -30.03
CA GLY A 647 -6.18 12.31 -30.68
C GLY A 647 -5.04 11.98 -29.71
N THR A 648 -3.82 12.05 -30.21
CA THR A 648 -2.59 11.80 -29.42
C THR A 648 -2.20 12.97 -28.51
N VAL A 649 -2.97 14.06 -28.52
CA VAL A 649 -2.65 15.28 -27.78
C VAL A 649 -2.78 15.06 -26.27
N LYS A 650 -1.82 15.60 -25.55
CA LYS A 650 -1.89 15.81 -24.10
C LYS A 650 -2.13 17.28 -23.89
N SER A 651 -3.26 17.68 -23.35
CA SER A 651 -3.48 19.09 -23.07
C SER A 651 -4.24 19.31 -21.78
N ARG A 652 -3.69 20.22 -20.96
CA ARG A 652 -4.37 20.84 -19.83
C ARG A 652 -5.23 22.04 -20.29
N THR A 653 -5.00 22.57 -21.50
CA THR A 653 -5.62 23.80 -22.01
C THR A 653 -5.88 23.71 -23.51
N VAL A 654 -7.14 23.87 -23.94
CA VAL A 654 -7.47 24.05 -25.36
C VAL A 654 -6.82 25.35 -25.85
N ASN A 655 -6.54 25.44 -27.16
CA ASN A 655 -6.10 26.65 -27.87
C ASN A 655 -6.98 27.91 -27.61
N ASN A 656 -8.13 27.78 -26.92
CA ASN A 656 -9.07 28.84 -26.56
C ASN A 656 -9.13 29.17 -25.04
N GLY A 657 -8.16 28.73 -24.24
CA GLY A 657 -8.04 29.11 -22.82
C GLY A 657 -9.03 28.43 -21.85
N LYS A 658 -9.89 27.51 -22.32
CA LYS A 658 -10.72 26.66 -21.45
C LYS A 658 -9.95 25.40 -21.02
N SER A 659 -10.00 25.08 -19.73
CA SER A 659 -9.41 23.85 -19.18
C SER A 659 -10.20 22.62 -19.64
N LEU A 660 -9.48 21.55 -20.00
CA LEU A 660 -10.04 20.22 -20.29
C LEU A 660 -10.10 19.33 -19.04
N ASP A 661 -9.89 19.91 -17.86
CA ASP A 661 -9.94 19.16 -16.61
C ASP A 661 -11.37 18.69 -16.34
N TYR A 662 -11.49 17.45 -15.89
CA TYR A 662 -12.77 16.78 -15.66
C TYR A 662 -12.88 16.35 -14.19
N PRO A 663 -14.09 16.41 -13.58
CA PRO A 663 -14.27 16.03 -12.18
C PRO A 663 -13.77 14.62 -11.87
N CYS A 664 -12.91 14.50 -10.87
CA CYS A 664 -12.35 13.24 -10.42
C CYS A 664 -12.17 13.22 -8.91
N VAL A 665 -12.10 12.02 -8.37
CA VAL A 665 -11.72 11.78 -6.98
C VAL A 665 -10.35 11.13 -7.01
N ARG A 666 -9.34 11.78 -6.44
CA ARG A 666 -8.01 11.17 -6.28
C ARG A 666 -7.77 10.78 -4.84
N TRP A 667 -7.06 9.69 -4.63
CA TRP A 667 -6.64 9.26 -3.30
C TRP A 667 -5.24 8.68 -3.33
N GLN A 668 -4.58 8.77 -2.17
CA GLN A 668 -3.32 8.11 -1.94
C GLN A 668 -3.36 7.47 -0.55
N GLU A 669 -2.78 6.27 -0.43
CA GLU A 669 -2.49 5.69 0.86
C GLU A 669 -1.22 6.33 1.40
N ARG A 670 -1.35 7.02 2.55
CA ARG A 670 -0.23 7.62 3.25
C ARG A 670 -0.22 7.13 4.67
N ASN A 671 0.99 6.90 5.18
CA ASN A 671 1.20 6.67 6.60
C ASN A 671 0.88 7.96 7.34
N CYS A 672 -0.11 7.92 8.22
CA CYS A 672 -0.53 9.04 9.05
C CYS A 672 -0.38 8.69 10.53
N PHE A 673 -0.16 9.70 11.36
CA PHE A 673 -0.10 9.53 12.80
C PHE A 673 -1.51 9.31 13.37
N PHE A 674 -1.67 8.25 14.15
CA PHE A 674 -2.88 7.91 14.88
C PHE A 674 -2.61 8.02 16.38
N TYR A 675 -3.41 8.83 17.06
CA TYR A 675 -3.22 9.18 18.47
C TYR A 675 -4.37 8.60 19.29
N ASN A 676 -4.05 7.73 20.23
CA ASN A 676 -4.98 7.17 21.20
C ASN A 676 -5.00 8.04 22.47
N TYR A 677 -5.86 9.06 22.47
CA TYR A 677 -5.99 9.99 23.58
C TYR A 677 -6.47 9.32 24.87
N ALA A 678 -7.34 8.29 24.78
CA ALA A 678 -7.89 7.62 25.95
C ALA A 678 -6.80 6.93 26.79
N GLN A 679 -5.85 6.26 26.12
CA GLN A 679 -4.74 5.60 26.80
C GLN A 679 -3.76 6.60 27.42
N LEU A 680 -3.47 7.71 26.74
CA LEU A 680 -2.58 8.75 27.28
C LEU A 680 -3.16 9.36 28.56
N TRP A 681 -4.44 9.74 28.51
CA TRP A 681 -5.16 10.30 29.65
C TRP A 681 -5.27 9.31 30.80
N ALA A 682 -5.53 8.03 30.55
CA ALA A 682 -5.61 7.01 31.59
C ALA A 682 -4.30 6.90 32.40
N VAL A 683 -3.15 6.86 31.71
CA VAL A 683 -1.83 6.74 32.36
C VAL A 683 -1.48 8.01 33.15
N TYR A 684 -1.74 9.19 32.57
CA TYR A 684 -1.47 10.46 33.25
C TYR A 684 -2.43 10.73 34.41
N ALA A 685 -3.72 10.42 34.26
CA ALA A 685 -4.69 10.60 35.33
C ALA A 685 -4.37 9.70 36.54
N LEU A 686 -4.00 8.44 36.28
CA LEU A 686 -3.59 7.51 37.35
C LEU A 686 -2.33 7.99 38.07
N SER A 687 -1.28 8.36 37.33
CA SER A 687 -0.02 8.83 37.92
C SER A 687 -0.16 10.18 38.62
N MET A 688 -0.94 11.10 38.06
CA MET A 688 -1.28 12.39 38.69
C MET A 688 -2.08 12.17 39.99
N GLY A 689 -3.08 11.29 39.98
CA GLY A 689 -3.87 10.98 41.19
C GLY A 689 -3.02 10.44 42.32
N ILE A 690 -2.15 9.46 42.04
CA ILE A 690 -1.20 8.91 43.03
C ILE A 690 -0.25 10.00 43.54
N THR A 691 0.28 10.84 42.64
CA THR A 691 1.21 11.90 43.00
C THR A 691 0.56 12.97 43.88
N ILE A 692 -0.66 13.40 43.56
CA ILE A 692 -1.41 14.38 44.36
C ILE A 692 -1.67 13.83 45.76
N LEU A 693 -2.09 12.57 45.88
CA LEU A 693 -2.29 11.92 47.18
C LEU A 693 -0.98 11.80 47.97
N ALA A 694 0.13 11.47 47.31
CA ALA A 694 1.45 11.42 47.92
C ALA A 694 1.84 12.79 48.47
N VAL A 695 1.75 13.84 47.65
CA VAL A 695 2.11 15.21 48.04
C VAL A 695 1.20 15.73 49.14
N ALA A 696 -0.12 15.51 49.08
CA ALA A 696 -1.04 15.87 50.16
C ALA A 696 -0.66 15.20 51.49
N SER A 697 -0.31 13.91 51.46
CA SER A 697 0.19 13.22 52.65
C SER A 697 1.55 13.74 53.11
N GLY A 698 2.44 14.11 52.19
CA GLY A 698 3.75 14.68 52.53
C GLY A 698 3.61 16.04 53.18
N VAL A 699 2.73 16.89 52.66
CA VAL A 699 2.42 18.23 53.21
C VAL A 699 1.76 18.10 54.59
N ALA A 700 0.77 17.23 54.75
CA ALA A 700 0.16 16.98 56.06
C ALA A 700 1.20 16.51 57.09
N ALA A 701 2.14 15.66 56.67
CA ALA A 701 3.25 15.23 57.51
C ALA A 701 4.21 16.38 57.86
N MET A 702 4.32 17.41 57.01
CA MET A 702 5.13 18.59 57.28
C MET A 702 4.45 19.57 58.25
N GLU A 703 3.15 19.83 58.07
CA GLU A 703 2.39 20.77 58.92
C GLU A 703 2.36 20.33 60.39
N GLU A 704 2.18 19.04 60.64
CA GLU A 704 2.22 18.49 62.00
C GLU A 704 3.62 18.55 62.65
N ASN A 705 4.68 18.70 61.87
CA ASN A 705 6.06 18.73 62.36
C ASN A 705 6.69 20.14 62.37
N ALA A 706 5.95 21.18 61.93
CA ALA A 706 6.33 22.60 61.87
C ALA A 706 7.61 22.96 61.07
N VAL A 707 8.38 21.98 60.59
CA VAL A 707 9.64 22.15 59.82
C VAL A 707 9.80 21.02 58.81
N MET A 708 10.21 21.33 57.57
CA MET A 708 10.66 20.30 56.61
C MET A 708 11.99 19.73 57.09
N ARG A 709 11.98 18.48 57.55
CA ARG A 709 13.20 17.84 58.02
C ARG A 709 13.95 17.29 56.81
N SER A 710 15.22 17.68 56.71
CA SER A 710 16.11 17.11 55.70
C SER A 710 16.63 15.76 56.20
N LEU A 711 16.75 14.79 55.29
CA LEU A 711 17.58 13.59 55.51
C LEU A 711 19.05 13.88 55.22
N SER A 712 19.46 15.15 55.39
CA SER A 712 20.86 15.51 55.22
C SER A 712 21.68 14.78 56.27
N PHE A 713 22.89 14.39 55.89
CA PHE A 713 23.86 13.80 56.81
C PHE A 713 24.01 14.66 58.08
N SER A 714 24.01 15.99 57.92
CA SER A 714 24.01 16.95 59.04
C SER A 714 22.81 16.83 59.98
N ALA A 715 21.60 16.58 59.48
CA ALA A 715 20.41 16.45 60.31
C ALA A 715 20.37 15.11 61.06
N ILE A 716 20.86 14.04 60.43
CA ILE A 716 20.99 12.72 61.08
C ILE A 716 22.05 12.82 62.19
N LEU A 717 23.20 13.43 61.89
CA LEU A 717 24.31 13.60 62.83
C LEU A 717 23.94 14.53 64.01
N ALA A 718 23.10 15.54 63.78
CA ALA A 718 22.53 16.38 64.84
C ALA A 718 21.54 15.62 65.73
N ALA A 719 20.81 14.63 65.19
CA ALA A 719 19.85 13.82 65.93
C ALA A 719 20.52 12.67 66.71
N SER A 720 21.64 12.15 66.21
CA SER A 720 22.39 11.02 66.80
C SER A 720 23.50 11.44 67.76
N ARG A 721 23.30 12.56 68.50
CA ARG A 721 24.32 13.25 69.31
C ARG A 721 25.32 12.31 69.98
N ALA A 722 26.57 12.35 69.53
CA ALA A 722 27.71 11.89 70.31
C ALA A 722 28.29 13.08 71.08
N SER A 723 28.69 12.85 72.33
CA SER A 723 29.33 13.82 73.24
C SER A 723 30.52 14.56 72.63
N SER A 724 31.20 13.95 71.66
CA SER A 724 32.31 14.54 70.88
C SER A 724 31.92 15.73 69.99
N LEU A 725 30.63 15.93 69.71
CA LEU A 725 30.10 16.93 68.78
C LEU A 725 29.37 18.10 69.46
N ASP A 726 29.33 18.12 70.79
CA ASP A 726 28.70 19.20 71.59
C ASP A 726 29.43 20.55 71.47
N LYS A 727 30.65 20.57 70.91
CA LYS A 727 31.43 21.80 70.64
C LYS A 727 30.88 22.63 69.45
N LEU A 728 29.96 22.08 68.66
CA LEU A 728 29.37 22.77 67.50
C LEU A 728 28.14 23.58 67.91
N ARG A 729 28.05 24.85 67.50
CA ARG A 729 26.85 25.67 67.67
C ARG A 729 25.84 25.34 66.56
N TRP A 730 24.89 24.47 66.87
CA TRP A 730 23.94 23.93 65.90
C TRP A 730 22.85 24.90 65.41
N GLU A 731 22.81 26.13 65.94
CA GLU A 731 21.81 27.15 65.62
C GLU A 731 22.11 27.94 64.33
N GLN A 732 23.34 27.88 63.80
CA GLN A 732 23.76 28.56 62.56
C GLN A 732 24.10 27.55 61.45
N GLU A 733 23.10 27.19 60.63
CA GLU A 733 23.22 26.22 59.52
C GLU A 733 24.33 26.56 58.50
N ALA A 734 24.63 27.85 58.30
CA ALA A 734 25.62 28.31 57.32
C ALA A 734 27.08 28.04 57.76
N GLU A 735 27.40 28.14 59.05
CA GLU A 735 28.72 27.80 59.59
C GLU A 735 28.93 26.28 59.75
N LEU A 736 27.84 25.52 59.87
CA LEU A 736 27.86 24.06 59.97
C LEU A 736 28.25 23.38 58.65
N LYS A 737 27.75 23.87 57.52
CA LYS A 737 28.00 23.28 56.18
C LYS A 737 29.42 23.52 55.65
N SER A 738 30.22 24.38 56.29
CA SER A 738 31.61 24.66 55.92
C SER A 738 32.64 23.88 56.74
N ARG A 739 32.23 23.11 57.76
CA ARG A 739 33.11 22.33 58.65
C ARG A 739 33.35 20.91 58.10
N LYS A 740 34.59 20.43 58.17
CA LYS A 740 34.93 19.04 57.82
C LYS A 740 34.76 18.13 59.04
N ILE A 741 34.05 17.03 58.85
CA ILE A 741 33.74 16.02 59.88
C ILE A 741 34.28 14.68 59.39
N GLY A 742 34.89 13.90 60.28
CA GLY A 742 35.38 12.55 60.02
C GLY A 742 34.71 11.51 60.92
N PHE A 743 34.69 10.24 60.48
CA PHE A 743 34.33 9.09 61.30
C PHE A 743 35.60 8.33 61.70
N GLY A 744 35.77 8.02 62.98
CA GLY A 744 36.97 7.33 63.47
C GLY A 744 36.95 7.19 65.00
N ILE A 745 38.10 6.93 65.60
CA ILE A 745 38.20 6.83 67.06
C ILE A 745 38.29 8.25 67.64
N VAL A 746 37.38 8.57 68.55
CA VAL A 746 37.32 9.85 69.27
C VAL A 746 37.44 9.58 70.77
N ALA A 747 38.16 10.46 71.48
CA ALA A 747 38.28 10.39 72.93
C ALA A 747 37.14 11.17 73.60
N ASP A 748 36.38 10.50 74.46
CA ASP A 748 35.30 11.09 75.23
C ASP A 748 35.85 11.96 76.39
N PRO A 749 35.11 12.95 76.96
CA PRO A 749 35.56 13.73 78.12
C PRO A 749 35.92 12.89 79.35
N SER A 750 35.46 11.64 79.41
CA SER A 750 35.76 10.61 80.42
C SER A 750 37.06 9.83 80.14
N GLY A 751 37.69 10.03 78.98
CA GLY A 751 38.91 9.34 78.54
C GLY A 751 38.69 8.03 77.77
N GLU A 752 37.45 7.61 77.56
CA GLU A 752 37.12 6.39 76.82
C GLU A 752 37.20 6.60 75.29
N ARG A 753 37.79 5.65 74.57
CA ARG A 753 37.99 5.72 73.12
C ARG A 753 36.88 4.94 72.40
N THR A 754 35.99 5.64 71.71
CA THR A 754 34.87 5.03 70.99
C THR A 754 34.88 5.43 69.52
N TYR A 755 34.29 4.58 68.66
CA TYR A 755 34.09 4.91 67.25
C TYR A 755 32.92 5.89 67.13
N SER A 756 33.22 7.13 66.74
CA SER A 756 32.24 8.19 66.66
C SER A 756 32.61 9.21 65.58
N PHE A 757 31.67 10.10 65.28
CA PHE A 757 31.91 11.26 64.44
C PHE A 757 32.57 12.38 65.27
N GLY A 758 33.53 13.08 64.67
CA GLY A 758 34.15 14.25 65.29
C GLY A 758 34.66 15.26 64.26
N VAL A 759 35.00 16.45 64.74
CA VAL A 759 35.49 17.55 63.90
C VAL A 759 36.95 17.27 63.50
N GLU A 760 37.36 17.75 62.33
CA GLU A 760 38.77 17.71 61.88
C GLU A 760 39.72 18.14 63.00
N GLY A 761 40.60 17.23 63.43
CA GLY A 761 41.53 17.40 64.57
C GLY A 761 41.25 16.51 65.79
N ASP A 762 39.97 16.20 66.06
CA ASP A 762 39.55 15.40 67.23
C ASP A 762 39.34 13.90 66.90
N VAL A 763 39.38 13.54 65.61
CA VAL A 763 39.17 12.17 65.12
C VAL A 763 40.49 11.54 64.70
N SER A 764 40.87 10.45 65.37
CA SER A 764 41.92 9.58 64.85
C SER A 764 41.32 8.56 63.88
N GLN A 765 41.55 8.79 62.59
CA GLN A 765 41.31 7.79 61.56
C GLN A 765 42.60 6.99 61.42
N GLU A 766 42.51 5.67 61.56
CA GLU A 766 43.66 4.79 61.44
C GLU A 766 44.24 4.94 60.02
N LYS A 767 45.28 5.76 59.88
CA LYS A 767 46.06 5.81 58.64
C LYS A 767 46.82 4.50 58.59
N THR A 768 46.40 3.58 57.73
CA THR A 768 47.20 2.42 57.36
C THR A 768 48.58 2.96 56.95
N ALA A 769 49.58 2.73 57.80
CA ALA A 769 50.94 3.19 57.55
C ALA A 769 51.43 2.54 56.26
N MET A 770 51.77 3.36 55.27
CA MET A 770 52.53 2.92 54.10
C MET A 770 53.91 2.44 54.59
N ALA A 771 54.03 1.12 54.76
CA ALA A 771 55.32 0.47 54.96
C ALA A 771 56.01 0.35 53.59
N THR A 772 57.02 1.19 53.37
CA THR A 772 58.01 1.03 52.31
C THR A 772 58.97 -0.12 52.69
N GLY A 773 58.96 -1.22 51.93
CA GLY A 773 59.94 -2.30 52.09
C GLY A 773 59.54 -3.58 51.32
N ARG A 774 60.44 -4.05 50.45
CA ARG A 774 60.25 -5.11 49.45
C ARG A 774 59.89 -6.52 49.99
N SER A 775 58.99 -7.18 49.22
CA SER A 775 58.77 -8.63 48.99
C SER A 775 58.13 -9.48 50.10
N PRO A 776 57.42 -10.61 49.80
CA PRO A 776 57.16 -11.28 48.53
C PRO A 776 55.65 -11.41 48.17
N GLY A 777 55.35 -11.73 46.92
CA GLY A 777 53.99 -11.88 46.42
C GLY A 777 53.24 -13.05 47.05
N LEU A 778 52.15 -12.73 47.77
CA LEU A 778 51.07 -13.65 48.06
C LEU A 778 49.86 -13.25 47.21
N SER A 779 49.55 -14.09 46.23
CA SER A 779 48.37 -13.94 45.38
C SER A 779 47.09 -14.15 46.20
N VAL A 780 46.25 -13.13 46.32
CA VAL A 780 44.85 -13.32 46.71
C VAL A 780 44.02 -13.41 45.44
N ARG A 781 43.65 -14.66 45.14
CA ARG A 781 42.72 -15.09 44.10
C ARG A 781 41.46 -14.24 44.08
N GLY A 782 41.11 -13.77 42.89
CA GLY A 782 39.79 -13.22 42.58
C GLY A 782 38.70 -14.27 42.80
N TRP A 783 37.71 -13.91 43.62
CA TRP A 783 36.51 -14.71 43.88
C TRP A 783 35.37 -14.43 42.87
N GLY A 784 35.60 -13.57 41.87
CA GLY A 784 34.67 -13.32 40.77
C GLY A 784 34.92 -14.15 39.50
N ASP A 785 36.10 -14.77 39.36
CA ASP A 785 36.52 -15.43 38.11
C ASP A 785 36.41 -16.97 38.13
N ALA A 786 36.10 -17.56 39.29
CA ALA A 786 35.98 -19.02 39.45
C ALA A 786 34.57 -19.56 39.15
N THR A 787 33.53 -18.72 39.23
CA THR A 787 32.14 -19.12 38.92
C THR A 787 31.81 -18.94 37.43
N ALA A 788 32.42 -17.95 36.77
CA ALA A 788 32.25 -17.74 35.32
C ALA A 788 33.02 -18.78 34.47
N ARG A 789 34.14 -19.33 34.96
CA ARG A 789 34.91 -20.37 34.23
C ARG A 789 34.43 -21.81 34.47
N ARG A 790 33.59 -22.07 35.48
CA ARG A 790 33.01 -23.41 35.72
C ARG A 790 31.71 -23.69 34.96
N MET A 791 31.01 -22.68 34.44
CA MET A 791 29.85 -22.91 33.55
C MET A 791 30.23 -23.04 32.07
N SER A 792 31.38 -22.50 31.64
CA SER A 792 31.81 -22.58 30.24
C SER A 792 32.45 -23.93 29.82
N TYR A 793 32.81 -24.80 30.78
CA TYR A 793 33.36 -26.15 30.48
C TYR A 793 32.34 -27.29 30.67
N ALA A 794 31.12 -26.99 31.12
CA ALA A 794 30.05 -27.99 31.30
C ALA A 794 29.01 -28.02 30.15
N MET A 795 29.07 -27.08 29.20
CA MET A 795 28.15 -27.04 28.04
C MET A 795 28.79 -27.44 26.69
N LEU A 796 30.09 -27.79 26.68
CA LEU A 796 30.79 -28.23 25.45
C LEU A 796 31.08 -29.74 25.40
N ASN A 797 30.52 -30.54 26.31
CA ASN A 797 30.74 -32.00 26.33
C ASN A 797 29.45 -32.83 26.50
N LYS A 798 28.33 -32.34 25.94
CA LYS A 798 27.05 -33.07 25.93
C LYS A 798 26.45 -33.17 24.53
N LYS A 799 27.28 -33.58 23.55
CA LYS A 799 26.78 -33.96 22.21
C LYS A 799 27.48 -35.16 21.57
N ASP A 800 28.05 -36.06 22.37
CA ASP A 800 28.45 -37.39 21.92
C ASP A 800 28.32 -38.41 23.05
N ARG A 801 27.15 -39.06 23.13
CA ARG A 801 27.02 -40.46 23.54
C ARG A 801 25.64 -40.98 23.14
N GLN A 802 25.68 -41.80 22.09
CA GLN A 802 24.68 -42.81 21.78
C GLN A 802 24.44 -43.70 23.00
N GLU A 803 23.18 -44.06 23.23
CA GLU A 803 22.85 -45.36 23.81
C GLU A 803 21.60 -45.88 23.11
N ASN A 804 21.78 -47.04 22.48
CA ASN A 804 20.76 -47.92 21.95
C ASN A 804 19.96 -48.55 23.12
N ASP A 805 18.65 -48.73 22.90
CA ASP A 805 17.80 -49.92 23.12
C ASP A 805 17.94 -50.76 24.42
N PRO A 806 16.83 -51.29 24.96
CA PRO A 806 15.73 -51.94 24.23
C PRO A 806 14.32 -51.35 24.38
#